data_AF-A0A662VKI7-F1
#
_entry.id   AF-A0A662VKI7-F1
#
_cell.length_a   1.000
_cell.length_b   1.000
_cell.length_c   1.000
_cell.angle_alpha   90.00
_cell.angle_beta   90.00
_cell.angle_gamma   90.00
#
_symmetry.space_group_name_H-M   'P 1'
#
loop_
_entity.id
_entity.type
_entity.pdbx_description
1 polymer ?
#
loop_
_entity_poly.entity_id
_entity_poly.type
_entity_poly.pdbx_seq_one_letter_code
_entity_poly.pdbx_strand_id
1 'polypeptide(L)'
;MSGGTVDKTSATTDENGEVYALFTAQTEGSGYVRFICPSCVNESIVNYSLSISEFKATSGAYEINWERSEYVVTGTEGQISEVQMIANTTPKAIYATVEFTTDNPYAVFTPNRTSTDTNGNVSTTLKITPQPDWDWLTLIKAYVTTLASGDTALIKFYLTKIWTVDTYDDFVQGIFFDNTELAGSSGGDGYVILKKNTTNWLSGWNYRKQINISSIYNLTDYQLLVTVDTASLISAGKMRSDCGDIRFTESDCTTKLNYWIESGCNSGTTKIWVKANISSGNSHIYMYYGNSYATSESSLSNTFDAVGEAGIVSVGGSEITVNFANSYTNPHVFAVPRLNPGVYRSGKVTAQHHLITEVSTTYFKIKQVESPSKGDGTIDTTQVAYLVLEDGIYYIGTSLLAEVDTTSWLNNWVTVTFSAPFSSTPAVIADVQGPGTQGSNVHEDIYARGDEVSTTSYRVQAERDDDSTPNGVQTTIAYAAIQQGFDNINSFEARKTSDSITDSFTSITYSTSYSSAPVVVAQLVREEDDPNSFYAVTRDVTSFNFELAGEEPASWDGPHTTEEFSWISVPQGTIYGRKYVSDEPTISIGNEETVKYVSSGTYSSYVKDLTQNSTITYLQWSGSIETGTTDITFYIRASNNSFTKTDISPTWSYVGKASDGTQFDLQSLNIIGRYVQLKAELSTNDNTKTPILDEVTVGYKPIS
;
A
#
# COMPACT_ATOMS: atom_id res chain seq x y z
N MET A 1 -25.71 64.07 15.96
CA MET A 1 -24.52 63.22 16.10
C MET A 1 -24.33 62.96 17.59
N SER A 2 -24.57 61.72 17.99
CA SER A 2 -24.86 61.31 19.38
C SER A 2 -23.71 60.49 19.96
N GLY A 3 -22.56 61.14 20.17
CA GLY A 3 -21.45 60.55 20.93
C GLY A 3 -21.63 60.67 22.45
N GLY A 4 -22.75 61.24 22.92
CA GLY A 4 -23.00 61.52 24.32
C GLY A 4 -24.28 62.33 24.56
N THR A 5 -24.56 62.65 25.82
CA THR A 5 -25.71 63.45 26.27
C THR A 5 -25.24 64.71 26.99
N VAL A 6 -25.85 65.86 26.70
CA VAL A 6 -25.66 67.10 27.45
C VAL A 6 -26.75 67.18 28.52
N ASP A 7 -26.38 67.29 29.79
CA ASP A 7 -27.33 67.55 30.86
C ASP A 7 -27.72 69.04 30.83
N LYS A 8 -28.89 69.31 30.24
CA LYS A 8 -29.44 70.66 30.11
C LYS A 8 -29.83 71.29 31.45
N THR A 9 -29.99 70.50 32.51
CA THR A 9 -30.35 71.00 33.84
C THR A 9 -29.13 71.45 34.65
N SER A 10 -27.93 70.99 34.25
CA SER A 10 -26.65 71.41 34.83
C SER A 10 -26.12 72.73 34.27
N ALA A 11 -26.81 73.34 33.30
CA ALA A 11 -26.32 74.51 32.62
C ALA A 11 -26.38 75.76 33.52
N THR A 12 -25.22 76.28 33.92
CA THR A 12 -25.10 77.48 34.75
C THR A 12 -24.32 78.55 34.02
N THR A 13 -24.74 79.80 34.17
CA THR A 13 -23.96 80.97 33.74
C THR A 13 -23.40 81.64 34.98
N ASP A 14 -22.09 81.89 35.01
CA ASP A 14 -21.46 82.56 36.14
C ASP A 14 -21.59 84.10 36.06
N GLU A 15 -21.05 84.78 37.07
CA GLU A 15 -21.08 86.24 37.18
C GLU A 15 -20.27 86.97 36.10
N ASN A 16 -19.40 86.26 35.37
CA ASN A 16 -18.62 86.77 34.24
C ASN A 16 -19.28 86.48 32.88
N GLY A 17 -20.42 85.77 32.86
CA GLY A 17 -21.15 85.42 31.65
C GLY A 17 -20.66 84.15 30.97
N GLU A 18 -19.82 83.33 31.62
CA GLU A 18 -19.36 82.06 31.09
C GLU A 18 -20.41 80.97 31.32
N VAL A 19 -20.71 80.21 30.27
CA VAL A 19 -21.74 79.16 30.30
C VAL A 19 -21.08 77.79 30.39
N TYR A 20 -21.44 77.05 31.42
CA TYR A 20 -20.99 75.69 31.68
C TYR A 20 -22.15 74.74 31.45
N ALA A 21 -21.89 73.57 30.85
CA ALA A 21 -22.86 72.48 30.75
C ALA A 21 -22.12 71.15 30.83
N LEU A 22 -22.67 70.19 31.57
CA LEU A 22 -22.08 68.87 31.70
C LEU A 22 -22.40 68.04 30.44
N PHE A 23 -21.37 67.47 29.81
CA PHE A 23 -21.50 66.53 28.70
C PHE A 23 -20.95 65.17 29.10
N THR A 24 -21.74 64.11 28.91
CA THR A 24 -21.35 62.72 29.18
C THR A 24 -21.19 61.96 27.86
N ALA A 25 -19.97 61.54 27.54
CA ALA A 25 -19.68 60.73 26.36
C ALA A 25 -20.19 59.28 26.53
N GLN A 26 -20.72 58.68 25.46
CA GLN A 26 -21.28 57.32 25.45
C GLN A 26 -20.66 56.43 24.35
N THR A 27 -20.27 56.99 23.21
CA THR A 27 -19.63 56.26 22.11
C THR A 27 -18.57 57.12 21.41
N GLU A 28 -17.58 56.47 20.79
CA GLU A 28 -16.59 57.16 19.95
C GLU A 28 -17.24 57.90 18.79
N GLY A 29 -16.57 58.97 18.33
CA GLY A 29 -17.01 59.75 17.18
C GLY A 29 -16.72 61.24 17.34
N SER A 30 -17.26 62.04 16.43
CA SER A 30 -17.15 63.49 16.47
C SER A 30 -18.54 64.14 16.53
N GLY A 31 -18.62 65.30 17.18
CA GLY A 31 -19.85 66.05 17.39
C GLY A 31 -19.56 67.51 17.74
N TYR A 32 -20.59 68.23 18.18
CA TYR A 32 -20.42 69.58 18.74
C TYR A 32 -21.48 69.84 19.81
N VAL A 33 -21.15 70.65 20.81
CA VAL A 33 -22.12 71.23 21.74
C VAL A 33 -22.50 72.61 21.23
N ARG A 34 -23.79 72.86 21.12
CA ARG A 34 -24.33 74.14 20.66
C ARG A 34 -24.93 74.91 21.82
N PHE A 35 -24.42 76.11 22.06
CA PHE A 35 -25.03 77.09 22.95
C PHE A 35 -25.87 78.06 22.13
N ILE A 36 -27.08 78.36 22.62
CA ILE A 36 -28.00 79.32 21.99
C ILE A 36 -28.36 80.35 23.04
N CYS A 37 -28.10 81.63 22.75
CA CYS A 37 -28.51 82.77 23.58
C CYS A 37 -29.55 83.62 22.81
N PRO A 38 -30.86 83.39 23.02
CA PRO A 38 -31.91 84.03 22.23
C PRO A 38 -31.97 85.57 22.39
N SER A 39 -31.41 86.09 23.48
CA SER A 39 -31.44 87.50 23.86
C SER A 39 -30.08 88.22 23.72
N CYS A 40 -29.06 87.55 23.18
CA CYS A 40 -27.75 88.15 22.92
C CYS A 40 -27.77 88.94 21.60
N VAL A 41 -27.21 90.16 21.60
CA VAL A 41 -27.27 91.09 20.46
C VAL A 41 -26.15 90.91 19.42
N ASN A 42 -25.04 90.24 19.77
CA ASN A 42 -23.85 90.16 18.91
C ASN A 42 -23.66 88.78 18.24
N GLU A 43 -23.86 87.68 18.97
CA GLU A 43 -23.77 86.32 18.43
C GLU A 43 -24.73 85.41 19.21
N SER A 44 -25.70 84.79 18.52
CA SER A 44 -26.82 84.10 19.15
C SER A 44 -26.68 82.57 19.21
N ILE A 45 -25.71 82.01 18.46
CA ILE A 45 -25.43 80.57 18.40
C ILE A 45 -23.91 80.36 18.31
N VAL A 46 -23.36 79.57 19.22
CA VAL A 46 -21.94 79.16 19.19
C VAL A 46 -21.86 77.63 19.25
N ASN A 47 -21.11 77.02 18.33
CA ASN A 47 -20.86 75.58 18.30
C ASN A 47 -19.42 75.28 18.73
N TYR A 48 -19.26 74.43 19.74
CA TYR A 48 -17.97 73.90 20.16
C TYR A 48 -17.82 72.46 19.69
N SER A 49 -16.91 72.22 18.76
CA SER A 49 -16.62 70.88 18.24
C SER A 49 -15.98 69.98 19.30
N LEU A 50 -16.38 68.71 19.31
CA LEU A 50 -15.89 67.66 20.18
C LEU A 50 -15.43 66.47 19.32
N SER A 51 -14.26 65.93 19.65
CA SER A 51 -13.79 64.64 19.12
C SER A 51 -13.61 63.68 20.30
N ILE A 52 -14.25 62.53 20.22
CA ILE A 52 -14.22 61.45 21.22
C ILE A 52 -13.43 60.30 20.60
N SER A 53 -12.17 60.14 21.00
CA SER A 53 -11.26 59.08 20.54
C SER A 53 -11.22 57.90 21.50
N GLU A 54 -10.71 56.76 21.01
CA GLU A 54 -10.43 55.54 21.78
C GLU A 54 -9.72 55.82 23.12
N PHE A 55 -10.15 55.11 24.16
CA PHE A 55 -9.67 55.25 25.52
C PHE A 55 -8.27 54.61 25.65
N LYS A 56 -7.21 55.36 25.33
CA LYS A 56 -5.85 54.98 25.72
C LYS A 56 -5.72 55.07 27.24
N ALA A 57 -5.34 53.96 27.87
CA ALA A 57 -4.98 53.91 29.29
C ALA A 57 -3.96 55.02 29.60
N THR A 58 -4.39 56.05 30.31
CA THR A 58 -3.47 56.96 30.98
C THR A 58 -2.85 56.21 32.15
N SER A 59 -1.55 56.38 32.35
CA SER A 59 -0.78 55.79 33.45
C SER A 59 -1.43 56.08 34.81
N GLY A 60 -2.26 55.15 35.30
CA GLY A 60 -2.78 55.17 36.66
C GLY A 60 -1.68 54.83 37.67
N ALA A 61 -1.87 55.21 38.94
CA ALA A 61 -0.87 54.98 39.99
C ALA A 61 -0.62 53.50 40.32
N TYR A 62 -1.44 52.57 39.80
CA TYR A 62 -1.29 51.12 39.97
C TYR A 62 -1.76 50.38 38.70
N GLU A 63 -1.05 49.34 38.33
CA GLU A 63 -1.33 48.39 37.25
C GLU A 63 -1.94 47.11 37.84
N ILE A 64 -2.96 46.52 37.21
CA ILE A 64 -3.53 45.22 37.64
C ILE A 64 -2.90 44.11 36.81
N ASN A 65 -2.14 43.22 37.45
CA ASN A 65 -1.56 42.04 36.81
C ASN A 65 -2.41 40.82 37.12
N TRP A 66 -3.02 40.28 36.06
CA TRP A 66 -3.83 39.08 36.15
C TRP A 66 -2.95 37.84 36.29
N GLU A 67 -3.41 36.85 37.06
CA GLU A 67 -2.74 35.55 37.17
C GLU A 67 -2.61 34.87 35.79
N ARG A 68 -3.59 35.11 34.92
CA ARG A 68 -3.62 34.63 33.54
C ARG A 68 -3.89 35.78 32.60
N SER A 69 -3.17 35.82 31.48
CA SER A 69 -3.51 36.69 30.35
C SER A 69 -4.84 36.31 29.72
N GLU A 70 -5.26 35.04 29.90
CA GLU A 70 -6.45 34.45 29.28
C GLU A 70 -7.25 33.55 30.23
N TYR A 71 -8.57 33.57 30.09
CA TYR A 71 -9.50 32.72 30.82
C TYR A 71 -10.46 32.08 29.82
N VAL A 72 -10.41 30.75 29.70
CA VAL A 72 -11.31 29.94 28.88
C VAL A 72 -12.52 29.55 29.71
N VAL A 73 -13.73 29.75 29.17
CA VAL A 73 -14.94 29.24 29.82
C VAL A 73 -15.57 28.15 28.96
N THR A 74 -15.52 26.92 29.43
CA THR A 74 -16.27 25.80 28.86
C THR A 74 -17.55 25.58 29.66
N GLY A 75 -18.64 25.24 28.98
CA GLY A 75 -19.94 25.06 29.63
C GLY A 75 -20.96 24.41 28.72
N THR A 76 -21.89 23.68 29.31
CA THR A 76 -23.06 23.16 28.60
C THR A 76 -24.08 24.29 28.46
N GLU A 77 -24.77 24.34 27.31
CA GLU A 77 -25.84 25.30 27.05
C GLU A 77 -26.83 25.40 28.24
N GLY A 78 -27.13 26.62 28.67
CA GLY A 78 -28.07 26.88 29.76
C GLY A 78 -27.55 26.54 31.17
N GLN A 79 -26.35 25.98 31.32
CA GLN A 79 -25.71 25.75 32.62
C GLN A 79 -24.74 26.86 32.99
N ILE A 80 -24.75 27.27 34.26
CA ILE A 80 -23.84 28.31 34.73
C ILE A 80 -22.42 27.74 34.82
N SER A 81 -21.50 28.32 34.06
CA SER A 81 -20.05 28.09 34.22
C SER A 81 -19.44 29.16 35.09
N GLU A 82 -18.53 28.76 35.96
CA GLU A 82 -17.85 29.64 36.90
C GLU A 82 -16.34 29.65 36.66
N VAL A 83 -15.75 30.82 36.53
CA VAL A 83 -14.29 30.99 36.44
C VAL A 83 -13.80 31.93 37.51
N GLN A 84 -12.91 31.43 38.36
CA GLN A 84 -12.23 32.23 39.36
C GLN A 84 -11.16 33.08 38.67
N MET A 85 -11.20 34.38 38.94
CA MET A 85 -10.26 35.35 38.41
C MET A 85 -9.49 35.97 39.56
N ILE A 86 -8.17 35.96 39.46
CA ILE A 86 -7.27 36.50 40.48
C ILE A 86 -6.32 37.48 39.81
N ALA A 87 -6.13 38.62 40.46
CA ALA A 87 -5.17 39.61 40.04
C ALA A 87 -4.47 40.23 41.24
N ASN A 88 -3.30 40.82 41.01
CA ASN A 88 -2.62 41.67 41.97
C ASN A 88 -2.42 43.08 41.38
N THR A 89 -2.01 44.03 42.21
CA THR A 89 -1.69 45.38 41.76
C THR A 89 -0.18 45.67 41.84
N THR A 90 0.37 46.44 40.90
CA THR A 90 1.73 47.01 40.93
C THR A 90 1.68 48.54 40.79
N PRO A 91 2.09 49.36 41.79
CA PRO A 91 2.52 49.00 43.15
C PRO A 91 1.41 48.31 43.96
N LYS A 92 1.67 47.96 45.21
CA LYS A 92 0.71 47.23 46.04
C LYS A 92 -0.40 48.15 46.60
N ALA A 93 -1.64 48.04 46.10
CA ALA A 93 -2.80 48.75 46.63
C ALA A 93 -3.46 47.92 47.73
N ILE A 94 -3.51 48.41 48.97
CA ILE A 94 -4.13 47.70 50.10
C ILE A 94 -5.54 48.28 50.34
N TYR A 95 -6.55 47.42 50.47
CA TYR A 95 -7.95 47.79 50.70
C TYR A 95 -8.58 48.70 49.63
N ALA A 96 -8.02 48.72 48.42
CA ALA A 96 -8.61 49.44 47.30
C ALA A 96 -9.86 48.70 46.81
N THR A 97 -10.98 49.39 46.67
CA THR A 97 -12.18 48.79 46.07
C THR A 97 -11.97 48.54 44.59
N VAL A 98 -12.43 47.39 44.10
CA VAL A 98 -12.39 46.96 42.71
C VAL A 98 -13.80 46.55 42.32
N GLU A 99 -14.31 47.15 41.25
CA GLU A 99 -15.60 46.88 40.64
C GLU A 99 -15.40 46.19 39.30
N PHE A 100 -16.05 45.05 39.11
CA PHE A 100 -15.98 44.22 37.91
C PHE A 100 -17.27 44.38 37.12
N THR A 101 -17.16 44.75 35.86
CA THR A 101 -18.29 44.99 34.96
C THR A 101 -18.08 44.28 33.64
N THR A 102 -19.16 43.84 33.00
CA THR A 102 -19.13 43.20 31.69
C THR A 102 -20.18 43.81 30.78
N ASP A 103 -19.90 43.87 29.48
CA ASP A 103 -20.86 44.29 28.46
C ASP A 103 -21.78 43.14 28.01
N ASN A 104 -21.56 41.91 28.50
CA ASN A 104 -22.37 40.77 28.15
C ASN A 104 -23.56 40.59 29.12
N PRO A 105 -24.80 40.55 28.62
CA PRO A 105 -25.99 40.45 29.46
C PRO A 105 -26.17 39.10 30.18
N TYR A 106 -25.41 38.07 29.79
CA TYR A 106 -25.47 36.72 30.36
C TYR A 106 -24.30 36.39 31.29
N ALA A 107 -23.45 37.38 31.58
CA ALA A 107 -22.29 37.26 32.46
C ALA A 107 -22.45 38.17 33.69
N VAL A 108 -22.12 37.64 34.87
CA VAL A 108 -22.20 38.37 36.14
C VAL A 108 -20.99 38.04 37.00
N PHE A 109 -20.37 39.05 37.60
CA PHE A 109 -19.30 38.87 38.57
C PHE A 109 -19.87 38.67 39.98
N THR A 110 -19.30 37.71 40.72
CA THR A 110 -19.67 37.43 42.11
C THR A 110 -18.39 37.28 42.97
N PRO A 111 -18.07 38.26 43.85
CA PRO A 111 -18.72 39.56 43.97
C PRO A 111 -18.36 40.47 42.77
N ASN A 112 -19.32 41.27 42.30
CA ASN A 112 -19.08 42.32 41.29
C ASN A 112 -18.33 43.53 41.85
N ARG A 113 -18.15 43.58 43.17
CA ARG A 113 -17.35 44.60 43.86
C ARG A 113 -16.67 43.99 45.09
N THR A 114 -15.36 44.10 45.20
CA THR A 114 -14.59 43.63 46.36
C THR A 114 -13.42 44.57 46.63
N SER A 115 -12.61 44.31 47.65
CA SER A 115 -11.42 45.11 47.96
C SER A 115 -10.15 44.26 47.86
N THR A 116 -9.03 44.88 47.50
CA THR A 116 -7.73 44.21 47.56
C THR A 116 -7.37 43.84 49.00
N ASP A 117 -6.73 42.69 49.19
CA ASP A 117 -6.25 42.23 50.49
C ASP A 117 -4.99 43.01 50.96
N THR A 118 -4.44 42.65 52.12
CA THR A 118 -3.17 43.20 52.62
C THR A 118 -1.97 42.89 51.74
N ASN A 119 -2.13 42.01 50.74
CA ASN A 119 -1.16 41.63 49.73
C ASN A 119 -1.37 42.31 48.37
N GLY A 120 -2.41 43.14 48.22
CA GLY A 120 -2.75 43.78 46.95
C GLY A 120 -3.44 42.85 45.97
N ASN A 121 -3.87 41.65 46.42
CA ASN A 121 -4.59 40.70 45.59
C ASN A 121 -6.08 41.00 45.63
N VAL A 122 -6.75 40.78 44.51
CA VAL A 122 -8.20 40.81 44.38
C VAL A 122 -8.66 39.57 43.64
N SER A 123 -9.82 39.03 44.03
CA SER A 123 -10.45 37.94 43.31
C SER A 123 -11.94 38.16 43.12
N THR A 124 -12.46 37.61 42.04
CA THR A 124 -13.89 37.52 41.75
C THR A 124 -14.18 36.22 41.00
N THR A 125 -15.43 35.79 40.98
CA THR A 125 -15.88 34.69 40.14
C THR A 125 -16.75 35.24 39.02
N LEU A 126 -16.34 35.04 37.77
CA LEU A 126 -17.20 35.25 36.62
C LEU A 126 -18.17 34.07 36.52
N LYS A 127 -19.48 34.35 36.60
CA LYS A 127 -20.54 33.40 36.30
C LYS A 127 -21.13 33.73 34.93
N ILE A 128 -21.22 32.75 34.06
CA ILE A 128 -21.76 32.95 32.71
C ILE A 128 -22.71 31.82 32.33
N THR A 129 -23.79 32.15 31.63
CA THR A 129 -24.74 31.17 31.11
C THR A 129 -24.58 31.07 29.58
N PRO A 130 -23.93 30.00 29.06
CA PRO A 130 -23.75 29.80 27.62
C PRO A 130 -25.09 29.76 26.88
N GLN A 131 -25.16 30.41 25.72
CA GLN A 131 -26.35 30.48 24.87
C GLN A 131 -26.26 29.48 23.70
N PRO A 132 -27.40 29.07 23.09
CA PRO A 132 -27.44 28.07 22.01
C PRO A 132 -26.61 28.41 20.76
N ASP A 133 -26.20 29.66 20.58
CA ASP A 133 -25.42 30.17 19.46
C ASP A 133 -23.92 30.36 19.81
N TRP A 134 -23.46 29.85 20.97
CA TRP A 134 -22.08 30.00 21.45
C TRP A 134 -21.36 28.66 21.33
N ASP A 135 -20.65 28.44 20.22
CA ASP A 135 -19.93 27.18 20.05
C ASP A 135 -18.76 27.05 21.05
N TRP A 136 -18.13 28.14 21.50
CA TRP A 136 -17.12 28.17 22.59
C TRP A 136 -16.74 29.65 22.88
N LEU A 137 -16.17 29.97 24.05
CA LEU A 137 -15.95 31.36 24.50
C LEU A 137 -14.60 31.51 25.23
N THR A 138 -13.66 32.25 24.62
CA THR A 138 -12.31 32.49 25.16
C THR A 138 -11.79 33.84 24.68
N LEU A 139 -11.90 34.83 25.57
CA LEU A 139 -10.79 35.64 26.06
C LEU A 139 -11.32 36.99 26.54
N ILE A 140 -10.98 37.36 27.77
CA ILE A 140 -11.30 38.67 28.30
C ILE A 140 -10.04 39.43 28.71
N LYS A 141 -9.68 40.45 27.92
CA LYS A 141 -8.73 41.48 28.37
C LYS A 141 -9.46 42.41 29.34
N ALA A 142 -8.96 42.45 30.57
CA ALA A 142 -9.44 43.38 31.58
C ALA A 142 -8.70 44.71 31.46
N TYR A 143 -9.45 45.78 31.22
CA TYR A 143 -8.93 47.15 31.20
C TYR A 143 -9.24 47.84 32.53
N VAL A 144 -8.25 48.53 33.12
CA VAL A 144 -8.35 49.27 34.39
C VAL A 144 -8.45 50.76 34.08
N THR A 145 -9.43 51.47 34.65
CA THR A 145 -9.64 52.88 34.25
C THR A 145 -9.16 53.98 35.18
N THR A 146 -8.77 53.78 36.46
CA THR A 146 -8.11 54.86 37.25
C THR A 146 -7.69 54.40 38.66
N LEU A 147 -6.57 54.96 39.15
CA LEU A 147 -6.30 55.16 40.58
C LEU A 147 -5.75 56.58 40.79
N ALA A 148 -6.56 57.44 41.40
CA ALA A 148 -6.11 58.62 42.12
C ALA A 148 -7.06 58.89 43.30
N SER A 149 -6.52 58.77 44.53
CA SER A 149 -7.04 59.27 45.81
C SER A 149 -8.57 59.18 46.01
N GLY A 150 -9.10 57.96 46.20
CA GLY A 150 -10.53 57.74 46.50
C GLY A 150 -11.10 56.39 46.01
N ASP A 151 -10.39 55.30 46.29
CA ASP A 151 -10.83 53.90 46.46
C ASP A 151 -11.90 53.27 45.54
N THR A 152 -11.83 53.35 44.20
CA THR A 152 -12.51 52.39 43.30
C THR A 152 -11.80 52.21 41.95
N ALA A 153 -11.43 50.98 41.60
CA ALA A 153 -10.96 50.58 40.26
C ALA A 153 -12.10 49.92 39.49
N LEU A 154 -12.42 50.39 38.28
CA LEU A 154 -13.40 49.74 37.40
C LEU A 154 -12.67 48.84 36.39
N ILE A 155 -13.08 47.59 36.31
CA ILE A 155 -12.57 46.59 35.39
C ILE A 155 -13.69 46.19 34.43
N LYS A 156 -13.49 46.44 33.13
CA LYS A 156 -14.44 46.06 32.07
C LYS A 156 -14.00 44.79 31.35
N PHE A 157 -14.95 43.88 31.18
CA PHE A 157 -14.80 42.59 30.51
C PHE A 157 -15.61 42.58 29.23
N TYR A 158 -14.93 42.50 28.08
CA TYR A 158 -15.54 42.37 26.75
C TYR A 158 -15.57 40.89 26.34
N LEU A 159 -16.73 40.36 25.94
CA LEU A 159 -16.83 39.00 25.41
C LEU A 159 -16.77 39.01 23.88
N THR A 160 -15.69 38.45 23.35
CA THR A 160 -15.52 38.14 21.92
C THR A 160 -16.06 36.74 21.69
N LYS A 161 -16.98 36.59 20.74
CA LYS A 161 -17.44 35.27 20.28
C LYS A 161 -16.39 34.69 19.35
N ILE A 162 -16.35 33.38 19.21
CA ILE A 162 -15.33 32.69 18.43
C ILE A 162 -15.93 31.58 17.58
N TRP A 163 -15.28 31.29 16.47
CA TRP A 163 -15.62 30.22 15.54
C TRP A 163 -14.35 29.46 15.16
N THR A 164 -14.35 28.15 15.40
CA THR A 164 -13.17 27.29 15.22
C THR A 164 -13.44 26.25 14.15
N VAL A 165 -12.37 25.90 13.45
CA VAL A 165 -12.24 24.76 12.57
C VAL A 165 -11.06 23.94 13.10
N ASP A 166 -11.34 22.86 13.84
CA ASP A 166 -10.37 21.98 14.51
C ASP A 166 -10.66 20.48 14.31
N THR A 167 -11.92 20.10 14.09
CA THR A 167 -12.28 18.70 13.88
C THR A 167 -12.22 18.27 12.41
N TYR A 168 -12.05 16.96 12.17
CA TYR A 168 -12.19 16.39 10.83
C TYR A 168 -13.51 16.79 10.16
N ASP A 169 -14.61 16.79 10.93
CA ASP A 169 -15.94 17.09 10.43
C ASP A 169 -16.12 18.59 10.10
N ASP A 170 -15.37 19.49 10.75
CA ASP A 170 -15.30 20.91 10.35
C ASP A 170 -14.51 21.10 9.05
N PHE A 171 -13.34 20.46 8.94
CA PHE A 171 -12.50 20.56 7.75
C PHE A 171 -13.16 20.00 6.49
N VAL A 172 -13.88 18.87 6.59
CA VAL A 172 -14.62 18.27 5.46
C VAL A 172 -15.67 19.22 4.86
N GLN A 173 -16.23 20.13 5.65
CA GLN A 173 -17.24 21.07 5.16
C GLN A 173 -16.65 22.17 4.26
N GLY A 174 -15.32 22.35 4.25
CA GLY A 174 -14.59 23.31 3.44
C GLY A 174 -14.44 22.95 1.95
N ILE A 175 -13.43 23.55 1.32
CA ILE A 175 -12.97 23.28 -0.04
C ILE A 175 -11.47 23.01 0.02
N PHE A 176 -11.08 21.86 -0.52
CA PHE A 176 -9.70 21.52 -0.81
C PHE A 176 -9.47 21.82 -2.29
N PHE A 177 -8.82 22.94 -2.59
CA PHE A 177 -8.39 23.21 -3.95
C PHE A 177 -7.21 22.28 -4.26
N ASP A 178 -7.11 21.88 -5.53
CA ASP A 178 -6.07 20.98 -6.05
C ASP A 178 -4.75 21.25 -5.32
N ASN A 179 -4.17 20.19 -4.73
CA ASN A 179 -2.92 20.18 -3.95
C ASN A 179 -3.00 20.25 -2.41
N THR A 180 -4.17 20.25 -1.78
CA THR A 180 -4.29 19.98 -0.32
C THR A 180 -5.14 18.75 0.01
N GLU A 181 -4.81 18.03 1.08
CA GLU A 181 -5.60 16.91 1.58
C GLU A 181 -5.88 17.03 3.08
N LEU A 182 -6.99 16.43 3.49
CA LEU A 182 -7.36 16.26 4.88
C LEU A 182 -6.82 14.92 5.38
N ALA A 183 -6.13 14.97 6.51
CA ALA A 183 -5.75 13.80 7.26
C ALA A 183 -6.46 13.79 8.63
N GLY A 184 -6.58 12.60 9.23
CA GLY A 184 -7.44 12.35 10.38
C GLY A 184 -8.65 11.47 10.02
N SER A 185 -9.61 11.37 10.95
CA SER A 185 -10.83 10.57 10.79
C SER A 185 -12.03 11.24 11.46
N SER A 186 -13.24 11.00 10.94
CA SER A 186 -14.48 11.55 11.51
C SER A 186 -14.63 11.22 13.00
N GLY A 187 -15.11 12.20 13.78
CA GLY A 187 -15.20 12.12 15.24
C GLY A 187 -13.89 12.34 16.01
N GLY A 188 -12.78 12.67 15.33
CA GLY A 188 -11.50 13.06 15.94
C GLY A 188 -10.90 14.31 15.31
N ASP A 189 -9.64 14.59 15.68
CA ASP A 189 -8.88 15.72 15.16
C ASP A 189 -8.66 15.59 13.65
N GLY A 190 -8.72 16.71 12.93
CA GLY A 190 -8.47 16.78 11.50
C GLY A 190 -7.38 17.80 11.21
N TYR A 191 -6.52 17.52 10.22
CA TYR A 191 -5.47 18.45 9.85
C TYR A 191 -5.27 18.51 8.33
N VAL A 192 -4.97 19.71 7.83
CA VAL A 192 -4.75 19.95 6.40
C VAL A 192 -3.27 20.01 6.09
N ILE A 193 -2.87 19.30 5.05
CA ILE A 193 -1.50 19.25 4.52
C ILE A 193 -1.51 19.43 2.99
N LEU A 194 -0.34 19.71 2.41
CA LEU A 194 -0.13 19.57 0.97
C LEU A 194 -0.27 18.10 0.54
N LYS A 195 -0.85 17.87 -0.64
CA LYS A 195 -0.94 16.52 -1.25
C LYS A 195 0.43 16.02 -1.68
N LYS A 196 0.58 14.69 -1.68
CA LYS A 196 1.70 14.04 -2.36
C LYS A 196 1.54 14.16 -3.89
N ASN A 197 2.61 14.55 -4.56
CA ASN A 197 2.71 14.55 -6.02
C ASN A 197 2.95 13.13 -6.52
N THR A 198 1.88 12.49 -7.00
CA THR A 198 1.93 11.12 -7.52
C THR A 198 2.19 11.05 -9.03
N THR A 199 2.62 12.15 -9.66
CA THR A 199 3.02 12.13 -11.08
C THR A 199 4.26 11.24 -11.22
N ASN A 200 4.19 10.20 -12.06
CA ASN A 200 5.20 9.15 -12.20
C ASN A 200 5.46 8.37 -10.89
N TRP A 201 4.39 8.09 -10.14
CA TRP A 201 4.45 7.34 -8.88
C TRP A 201 3.19 6.49 -8.71
N LEU A 202 3.34 5.28 -8.19
CA LEU A 202 2.19 4.41 -7.91
C LEU A 202 1.37 4.99 -6.73
N SER A 203 0.16 5.46 -7.02
CA SER A 203 -0.72 6.12 -6.04
C SER A 203 -0.96 5.28 -4.79
N GLY A 204 -0.76 5.86 -3.61
CA GLY A 204 -0.92 5.19 -2.30
C GLY A 204 0.36 4.61 -1.71
N TRP A 205 1.45 4.54 -2.46
CA TRP A 205 2.75 4.09 -1.95
C TRP A 205 3.63 5.27 -1.52
N ASN A 206 4.38 5.10 -0.44
CA ASN A 206 5.20 6.17 0.14
C ASN A 206 6.66 6.10 -0.30
N TYR A 207 7.14 4.90 -0.60
CA TYR A 207 8.54 4.66 -0.94
C TYR A 207 8.65 3.80 -2.20
N ARG A 208 9.77 3.98 -2.93
CA ARG A 208 10.16 3.05 -3.99
C ARG A 208 11.66 2.88 -4.07
N LYS A 209 12.11 1.82 -4.73
CA LYS A 209 13.49 1.62 -5.17
C LYS A 209 13.47 1.28 -6.65
N GLN A 210 14.33 1.92 -7.43
CA GLN A 210 14.57 1.54 -8.81
C GLN A 210 15.41 0.25 -8.85
N ILE A 211 15.03 -0.70 -9.68
CA ILE A 211 15.78 -1.93 -9.92
C ILE A 211 16.30 -1.85 -11.34
N ASN A 212 17.61 -1.67 -11.48
CA ASN A 212 18.28 -1.62 -12.77
C ASN A 212 18.57 -3.04 -13.24
N ILE A 213 18.24 -3.31 -14.50
CA ILE A 213 18.39 -4.62 -15.14
C ILE A 213 19.25 -4.42 -16.39
N SER A 214 20.32 -5.20 -16.52
CA SER A 214 21.15 -5.22 -17.73
C SER A 214 21.11 -6.61 -18.36
N SER A 215 20.78 -6.68 -19.65
CA SER A 215 20.70 -7.91 -20.43
C SER A 215 21.25 -7.69 -21.84
N ILE A 216 21.79 -8.73 -22.47
CA ILE A 216 22.18 -8.68 -23.89
C ILE A 216 21.02 -9.09 -24.83
N TYR A 217 19.91 -9.58 -24.27
CA TYR A 217 18.74 -10.09 -25.00
C TYR A 217 17.51 -9.21 -24.78
N ASN A 218 16.56 -9.26 -25.73
CA ASN A 218 15.19 -8.84 -25.49
C ASN A 218 14.41 -10.04 -24.96
N LEU A 219 13.86 -9.94 -23.75
CA LEU A 219 13.15 -11.03 -23.08
C LEU A 219 11.73 -10.57 -22.76
N THR A 220 10.74 -11.37 -23.13
CA THR A 220 9.33 -11.10 -22.82
C THR A 220 8.91 -11.98 -21.66
N ASP A 221 8.16 -11.42 -20.71
CA ASP A 221 7.57 -12.18 -19.60
C ASP A 221 8.61 -13.04 -18.85
N TYR A 222 9.81 -12.51 -18.63
CA TYR A 222 10.93 -13.24 -18.05
C TYR A 222 10.91 -13.11 -16.51
N GLN A 223 11.16 -14.21 -15.81
CA GLN A 223 11.19 -14.26 -14.35
C GLN A 223 12.57 -13.89 -13.82
N LEU A 224 12.66 -12.73 -13.15
CA LEU A 224 13.87 -12.17 -12.55
C LEU A 224 13.88 -12.37 -11.04
N LEU A 225 15.01 -12.82 -10.47
CA LEU A 225 15.18 -12.87 -9.03
C LEU A 225 15.72 -11.55 -8.48
N VAL A 226 14.94 -10.87 -7.65
CA VAL A 226 15.34 -9.68 -6.90
C VAL A 226 15.55 -10.05 -5.43
N THR A 227 16.70 -9.70 -4.86
CA THR A 227 17.00 -9.92 -3.44
C THR A 227 16.99 -8.59 -2.68
N VAL A 228 16.14 -8.49 -1.65
CA VAL A 228 15.88 -7.23 -0.93
C VAL A 228 16.06 -7.43 0.58
N ASP A 229 16.74 -6.48 1.23
CA ASP A 229 16.74 -6.37 2.69
C ASP A 229 15.43 -5.72 3.18
N THR A 230 14.42 -6.56 3.42
CA THR A 230 13.13 -6.10 3.96
C THR A 230 13.17 -5.91 5.47
N ALA A 231 14.08 -6.58 6.18
CA ALA A 231 14.25 -6.42 7.63
C ALA A 231 14.61 -4.98 7.99
N SER A 232 15.53 -4.35 7.24
CA SER A 232 15.88 -2.93 7.43
C SER A 232 14.70 -2.00 7.16
N LEU A 233 13.85 -2.29 6.17
CA LEU A 233 12.69 -1.47 5.85
C LEU A 233 11.56 -1.61 6.88
N ILE A 234 11.33 -2.82 7.38
CA ILE A 234 10.32 -3.12 8.41
C ILE A 234 10.74 -2.52 9.76
N SER A 235 12.00 -2.70 10.16
CA SER A 235 12.52 -2.11 11.41
C SER A 235 12.50 -0.58 11.42
N ALA A 236 12.60 0.05 10.24
CA ALA A 236 12.43 1.49 10.06
C ALA A 236 10.95 1.95 10.02
N GLY A 237 9.98 1.04 10.13
CA GLY A 237 8.54 1.35 10.07
C GLY A 237 8.03 1.74 8.68
N LYS A 238 8.81 1.47 7.62
CA LYS A 238 8.49 1.87 6.24
C LYS A 238 7.75 0.81 5.42
N MET A 239 7.72 -0.42 5.90
CA MET A 239 7.13 -1.58 5.23
C MET A 239 6.36 -2.39 6.26
N ARG A 240 5.29 -3.08 5.83
CA ARG A 240 4.55 -3.98 6.72
C ARG A 240 5.38 -5.21 7.06
N SER A 241 5.16 -5.76 8.26
CA SER A 241 5.86 -6.95 8.76
C SER A 241 5.62 -8.22 7.94
N ASP A 242 4.56 -8.25 7.12
CA ASP A 242 4.20 -9.35 6.24
C ASP A 242 4.63 -9.13 4.77
N CYS A 243 5.34 -8.03 4.48
CA CYS A 243 5.73 -7.63 3.13
C CYS A 243 4.54 -7.47 2.15
N GLY A 244 3.31 -7.42 2.65
CA GLY A 244 2.08 -7.40 1.84
C GLY A 244 1.88 -6.11 1.06
N ASP A 245 2.62 -5.05 1.40
CA ASP A 245 2.61 -3.75 0.72
C ASP A 245 3.64 -3.61 -0.40
N ILE A 246 4.37 -4.67 -0.76
CA ILE A 246 5.25 -4.66 -1.92
C ILE A 246 4.43 -4.58 -3.21
N ARG A 247 4.86 -3.74 -4.16
CA ARG A 247 4.40 -3.75 -5.55
C ARG A 247 5.55 -3.54 -6.51
N PHE A 248 5.43 -4.12 -7.71
CA PHE A 248 6.35 -3.85 -8.80
C PHE A 248 5.62 -3.18 -9.96
N THR A 249 6.29 -2.27 -10.65
CA THR A 249 5.80 -1.69 -11.90
C THR A 249 6.90 -1.68 -12.95
N GLU A 250 6.50 -1.63 -14.21
CA GLU A 250 7.36 -1.20 -15.31
C GLU A 250 7.90 0.23 -15.08
N SER A 251 8.81 0.67 -15.95
CA SER A 251 9.40 2.01 -15.94
C SER A 251 8.38 3.16 -16.07
N ASP A 252 7.17 2.87 -16.58
CA ASP A 252 6.06 3.83 -16.70
C ASP A 252 5.37 4.18 -15.36
N CYS A 253 5.78 3.53 -14.26
CA CYS A 253 5.24 3.72 -12.92
C CYS A 253 3.75 3.38 -12.74
N THR A 254 3.12 2.72 -13.71
CA THR A 254 1.68 2.44 -13.73
C THR A 254 1.34 0.99 -14.07
N THR A 255 2.07 0.38 -15.01
CA THR A 255 1.88 -1.02 -15.40
C THR A 255 2.43 -1.93 -14.30
N LYS A 256 1.55 -2.55 -13.53
CA LYS A 256 1.90 -3.48 -12.46
C LYS A 256 2.50 -4.77 -13.02
N LEU A 257 3.48 -5.32 -12.31
CA LEU A 257 4.16 -6.58 -12.63
C LEU A 257 3.78 -7.67 -11.65
N ASN A 258 3.59 -8.89 -12.17
CA ASN A 258 3.38 -10.06 -11.33
C ASN A 258 4.67 -10.41 -10.60
N TYR A 259 4.57 -10.72 -9.31
CA TYR A 259 5.70 -11.10 -8.49
C TYR A 259 5.31 -12.21 -7.52
N TRP A 260 6.32 -12.93 -7.04
CA TRP A 260 6.16 -13.94 -6.01
C TRP A 260 7.31 -13.85 -5.01
N ILE A 261 6.96 -13.70 -3.73
CA ILE A 261 7.92 -13.77 -2.63
C ILE A 261 8.20 -15.26 -2.37
N GLU A 262 9.35 -15.74 -2.84
CA GLU A 262 9.77 -17.13 -2.64
C GLU A 262 9.94 -17.44 -1.15
N SER A 263 10.70 -16.58 -0.46
CA SER A 263 11.00 -16.75 0.95
C SER A 263 11.62 -15.49 1.56
N GLY A 264 11.63 -15.46 2.89
CA GLY A 264 12.49 -14.55 3.64
C GLY A 264 11.95 -13.14 3.87
N CYS A 265 10.63 -12.92 3.89
CA CYS A 265 10.09 -11.65 4.40
C CYS A 265 10.63 -11.36 5.81
N ASN A 266 10.90 -10.08 6.10
CA ASN A 266 11.59 -9.65 7.31
C ASN A 266 13.00 -10.26 7.45
N SER A 267 13.72 -10.37 6.33
CA SER A 267 15.14 -10.76 6.30
C SER A 267 15.98 -9.81 5.44
N GLY A 268 17.30 -9.87 5.66
CA GLY A 268 18.28 -9.14 4.85
C GLY A 268 18.41 -9.64 3.40
N THR A 269 17.80 -10.78 3.08
CA THR A 269 17.92 -11.47 1.79
C THR A 269 16.57 -12.02 1.33
N THR A 270 15.52 -11.20 1.38
CA THR A 270 14.18 -11.59 0.89
C THR A 270 14.27 -11.88 -0.60
N LYS A 271 13.89 -13.08 -1.02
CA LYS A 271 13.91 -13.48 -2.44
C LYS A 271 12.56 -13.24 -3.08
N ILE A 272 12.54 -12.43 -4.12
CA ILE A 272 11.31 -12.04 -4.82
C ILE A 272 11.52 -12.25 -6.32
N TRP A 273 10.71 -13.12 -6.92
CA TRP A 273 10.66 -13.29 -8.36
C TRP A 273 9.71 -12.28 -8.97
N VAL A 274 10.11 -11.63 -10.06
CA VAL A 274 9.30 -10.63 -10.78
C VAL A 274 9.25 -11.01 -12.25
N LYS A 275 8.04 -11.10 -12.81
CA LYS A 275 7.82 -11.37 -14.25
C LYS A 275 7.77 -10.03 -14.97
N ALA A 276 8.73 -9.77 -15.86
CA ALA A 276 8.87 -8.48 -16.54
C ALA A 276 9.33 -8.62 -17.99
N ASN A 277 9.08 -7.58 -18.79
CA ASN A 277 9.68 -7.43 -20.11
C ASN A 277 11.04 -6.72 -19.98
N ILE A 278 12.07 -7.29 -20.57
CA ILE A 278 13.45 -6.81 -20.47
C ILE A 278 13.94 -6.47 -21.86
N SER A 279 14.40 -5.23 -22.04
CA SER A 279 15.05 -4.80 -23.28
C SER A 279 16.55 -5.09 -23.23
N SER A 280 17.13 -5.40 -24.39
CA SER A 280 18.59 -5.49 -24.55
C SER A 280 19.24 -4.15 -24.21
N GLY A 281 20.38 -4.20 -23.53
CA GLY A 281 21.02 -3.05 -22.90
C GLY A 281 20.56 -2.87 -21.45
N ASN A 282 20.22 -1.63 -21.09
CA ASN A 282 19.79 -1.27 -19.74
C ASN A 282 18.28 -0.97 -19.71
N SER A 283 17.59 -1.58 -18.77
CA SER A 283 16.19 -1.32 -18.44
C SER A 283 16.03 -1.17 -16.92
N HIS A 284 14.85 -0.76 -16.47
CA HIS A 284 14.56 -0.71 -15.05
C HIS A 284 13.08 -0.91 -14.77
N ILE A 285 12.82 -1.44 -13.57
CA ILE A 285 11.49 -1.54 -12.97
C ILE A 285 11.53 -0.81 -11.62
N TYR A 286 10.36 -0.59 -11.00
CA TYR A 286 10.28 -0.01 -9.66
C TYR A 286 9.67 -1.01 -8.69
N MET A 287 10.26 -1.11 -7.50
CA MET A 287 9.66 -1.76 -6.33
C MET A 287 9.12 -0.68 -5.39
N TYR A 288 7.82 -0.67 -5.14
CA TYR A 288 7.11 0.22 -4.22
C TYR A 288 6.80 -0.49 -2.89
N TYR A 289 6.76 0.28 -1.79
CA TYR A 289 6.34 -0.16 -0.46
C TYR A 289 5.88 1.04 0.41
N GLY A 290 5.42 0.78 1.64
CA GLY A 290 4.93 1.79 2.58
C GLY A 290 3.46 2.14 2.41
N ASN A 291 2.66 1.23 1.87
CA ASN A 291 1.21 1.36 1.83
C ASN A 291 0.57 0.43 2.88
N SER A 292 0.26 0.96 4.07
CA SER A 292 -0.27 0.16 5.18
C SER A 292 -1.60 -0.54 4.86
N TYR A 293 -2.38 -0.01 3.91
CA TYR A 293 -3.69 -0.53 3.52
C TYR A 293 -3.64 -1.57 2.39
N ALA A 294 -2.48 -1.80 1.77
CA ALA A 294 -2.36 -2.73 0.66
C ALA A 294 -2.50 -4.20 1.11
N THR A 295 -3.18 -5.04 0.35
CA THR A 295 -3.14 -6.50 0.51
C THR A 295 -1.97 -7.08 -0.30
N SER A 296 -1.47 -8.27 0.02
CA SER A 296 -0.44 -8.91 -0.80
C SER A 296 -0.98 -9.27 -2.20
N GLU A 297 -0.22 -8.96 -3.25
CA GLU A 297 -0.48 -9.40 -4.65
C GLU A 297 0.54 -10.48 -5.08
N SER A 298 1.35 -11.02 -4.16
CA SER A 298 2.34 -12.06 -4.43
C SER A 298 1.67 -13.36 -4.90
N SER A 299 2.03 -13.88 -6.09
CA SER A 299 1.39 -15.06 -6.69
C SER A 299 2.36 -15.87 -7.54
N LEU A 300 2.61 -17.13 -7.15
CA LEU A 300 3.48 -18.05 -7.89
C LEU A 300 2.96 -18.29 -9.32
N SER A 301 1.67 -18.63 -9.45
CA SER A 301 1.06 -19.01 -10.72
C SER A 301 0.97 -17.88 -11.75
N ASN A 302 0.99 -16.62 -11.29
CA ASN A 302 1.00 -15.45 -12.18
C ASN A 302 2.42 -15.02 -12.56
N THR A 303 3.44 -15.45 -11.80
CA THR A 303 4.84 -15.10 -12.01
C THR A 303 5.58 -16.15 -12.83
N PHE A 304 5.41 -17.43 -12.53
CA PHE A 304 6.05 -18.54 -13.24
C PHE A 304 5.14 -19.11 -14.33
N ASP A 305 5.75 -19.73 -15.34
CA ASP A 305 5.02 -20.36 -16.44
C ASP A 305 4.70 -21.81 -16.05
N ALA A 306 3.53 -22.31 -16.46
CA ALA A 306 3.22 -23.73 -16.36
C ALA A 306 4.00 -24.46 -17.46
N VAL A 307 5.03 -25.21 -17.06
CA VAL A 307 5.93 -25.94 -17.97
C VAL A 307 5.60 -27.42 -18.08
N GLY A 308 4.62 -27.89 -17.30
CA GLY A 308 4.16 -29.27 -17.34
C GLY A 308 3.09 -29.56 -16.31
N GLU A 309 2.74 -30.83 -16.20
CA GLU A 309 1.87 -31.36 -15.15
C GLU A 309 2.07 -32.87 -15.00
N ALA A 310 1.71 -33.41 -13.84
CA ALA A 310 1.81 -34.84 -13.57
C ALA A 310 0.50 -35.39 -13.01
N GLY A 311 0.23 -36.66 -13.30
CA GLY A 311 -0.93 -37.35 -12.74
C GLY A 311 -0.86 -38.87 -12.80
N ILE A 312 -1.93 -39.50 -12.32
CA ILE A 312 -2.12 -40.95 -12.32
C ILE A 312 -3.51 -41.23 -12.91
N VAL A 313 -3.58 -42.21 -13.81
CA VAL A 313 -4.83 -42.62 -14.45
C VAL A 313 -4.94 -44.14 -14.50
N SER A 314 -6.15 -44.69 -14.44
CA SER A 314 -6.38 -46.13 -14.64
C SER A 314 -6.59 -46.41 -16.12
N VAL A 315 -5.75 -47.26 -16.70
CA VAL A 315 -5.70 -47.54 -18.14
C VAL A 315 -5.91 -49.03 -18.38
N GLY A 316 -6.65 -49.42 -19.42
CA GLY A 316 -6.77 -50.81 -19.86
C GLY A 316 -6.54 -50.90 -21.38
N GLY A 317 -7.02 -51.97 -22.02
CA GLY A 317 -6.79 -52.18 -23.47
C GLY A 317 -7.56 -51.23 -24.40
N SER A 318 -8.52 -50.46 -23.86
CA SER A 318 -9.24 -49.43 -24.62
C SER A 318 -8.58 -48.07 -24.42
N GLU A 319 -8.51 -47.30 -25.51
CA GLU A 319 -8.02 -45.92 -25.49
C GLU A 319 -8.89 -45.04 -24.58
N ILE A 320 -8.22 -44.26 -23.74
CA ILE A 320 -8.83 -43.22 -22.92
C ILE A 320 -8.20 -41.87 -23.22
N THR A 321 -8.94 -40.80 -22.98
CA THR A 321 -8.45 -39.42 -23.10
C THR A 321 -8.16 -38.86 -21.72
N VAL A 322 -6.96 -38.31 -21.54
CA VAL A 322 -6.55 -37.57 -20.35
C VAL A 322 -6.45 -36.11 -20.73
N ASN A 323 -7.33 -35.28 -20.16
CA ASN A 323 -7.33 -33.85 -20.42
C ASN A 323 -6.30 -33.14 -19.53
N PHE A 324 -5.61 -32.17 -20.10
CA PHE A 324 -4.66 -31.36 -19.38
C PHE A 324 -5.35 -30.33 -18.48
N ALA A 325 -4.75 -30.00 -17.33
CA ALA A 325 -5.23 -28.91 -16.48
C ALA A 325 -4.86 -27.53 -17.05
N ASN A 326 -3.81 -27.47 -17.87
CA ASN A 326 -3.35 -26.27 -18.57
C ASN A 326 -3.38 -26.50 -20.10
N SER A 327 -3.26 -25.42 -20.87
CA SER A 327 -3.03 -25.53 -22.32
C SER A 327 -1.56 -25.30 -22.62
N TYR A 328 -0.97 -26.19 -23.39
CA TYR A 328 0.44 -26.19 -23.77
C TYR A 328 0.58 -25.88 -25.26
N THR A 329 1.76 -25.45 -25.71
CA THR A 329 2.00 -25.14 -27.13
C THR A 329 2.38 -26.39 -27.92
N ASN A 330 3.31 -27.17 -27.38
CA ASN A 330 3.86 -28.42 -27.91
C ASN A 330 4.22 -29.34 -26.72
N PRO A 331 3.23 -29.91 -26.02
CA PRO A 331 3.49 -30.79 -24.88
C PRO A 331 3.98 -32.16 -25.34
N HIS A 332 4.81 -32.79 -24.51
CA HIS A 332 5.27 -34.17 -24.65
C HIS A 332 4.91 -34.99 -23.42
N VAL A 333 4.51 -36.23 -23.63
CA VAL A 333 4.00 -37.11 -22.56
C VAL A 333 4.94 -38.27 -22.34
N PHE A 334 5.17 -38.59 -21.06
CA PHE A 334 5.96 -39.71 -20.60
C PHE A 334 5.13 -40.49 -19.59
N ALA A 335 5.02 -41.80 -19.76
CA ALA A 335 4.22 -42.62 -18.88
C ALA A 335 4.99 -43.86 -18.39
N VAL A 336 4.57 -44.39 -17.24
CA VAL A 336 5.11 -45.63 -16.67
C VAL A 336 3.99 -46.40 -15.96
N PRO A 337 3.85 -47.71 -16.18
CA PRO A 337 2.92 -48.54 -15.41
C PRO A 337 3.22 -48.49 -13.91
N ARG A 338 2.16 -48.37 -13.12
CA ARG A 338 2.18 -48.35 -11.65
C ARG A 338 1.38 -49.53 -11.12
N LEU A 339 2.08 -50.56 -10.66
CA LEU A 339 1.47 -51.78 -10.16
C LEU A 339 1.02 -51.63 -8.68
N ASN A 340 0.07 -52.49 -8.31
CA ASN A 340 -0.30 -52.67 -6.91
C ASN A 340 0.79 -53.46 -6.17
N PRO A 341 1.02 -53.20 -4.86
CA PRO A 341 1.96 -53.98 -4.05
C PRO A 341 1.73 -55.48 -4.18
N GLY A 342 2.81 -56.24 -4.37
CA GLY A 342 2.78 -57.71 -4.55
C GLY A 342 2.46 -58.20 -5.97
N VAL A 343 2.16 -57.31 -6.92
CA VAL A 343 2.00 -57.66 -8.34
C VAL A 343 3.34 -57.52 -9.07
N TYR A 344 3.67 -58.48 -9.93
CA TYR A 344 4.79 -58.42 -10.86
C TYR A 344 4.55 -59.34 -12.06
N ARG A 345 4.80 -58.86 -13.28
CA ARG A 345 4.33 -59.53 -14.51
C ARG A 345 5.43 -59.80 -15.54
N SER A 346 6.68 -59.49 -15.25
CA SER A 346 7.80 -59.74 -16.17
C SER A 346 7.82 -61.17 -16.69
N GLY A 347 8.01 -61.30 -18.01
CA GLY A 347 8.04 -62.55 -18.75
C GLY A 347 6.70 -63.32 -18.79
N LYS A 348 5.64 -62.83 -18.15
CA LYS A 348 4.33 -63.50 -18.12
C LYS A 348 3.46 -63.01 -19.24
N VAL A 349 2.48 -63.83 -19.64
CA VAL A 349 1.43 -63.48 -20.61
C VAL A 349 0.58 -62.26 -20.22
N THR A 350 0.68 -61.81 -18.97
CA THR A 350 0.01 -60.61 -18.44
C THR A 350 0.91 -59.36 -18.44
N ALA A 351 2.17 -59.47 -18.91
CA ALA A 351 3.08 -58.34 -19.05
C ALA A 351 2.48 -57.32 -20.02
N GLN A 352 2.39 -56.06 -19.61
CA GLN A 352 1.68 -55.06 -20.39
C GLN A 352 2.26 -53.67 -20.08
N HIS A 353 2.39 -52.82 -21.10
CA HIS A 353 2.93 -51.48 -20.96
C HIS A 353 1.95 -50.44 -21.52
N HIS A 354 2.21 -49.17 -21.25
CA HIS A 354 1.41 -48.08 -21.82
C HIS A 354 1.78 -47.84 -23.29
N LEU A 355 0.81 -47.34 -24.05
CA LEU A 355 1.02 -46.74 -25.36
C LEU A 355 0.31 -45.39 -25.39
N ILE A 356 1.08 -44.32 -25.58
CA ILE A 356 0.54 -43.03 -25.96
C ILE A 356 0.15 -43.10 -27.43
N THR A 357 -1.09 -42.80 -27.76
CA THR A 357 -1.62 -42.93 -29.13
C THR A 357 -1.79 -41.59 -29.83
N GLU A 358 -1.92 -40.51 -29.07
CA GLU A 358 -2.11 -39.16 -29.57
C GLU A 358 -1.70 -38.15 -28.49
N VAL A 359 -1.00 -37.09 -28.89
CA VAL A 359 -0.73 -35.92 -28.05
C VAL A 359 -1.25 -34.68 -28.77
N SER A 360 -2.01 -33.87 -28.04
CA SER A 360 -2.61 -32.61 -28.49
C SER A 360 -2.17 -31.49 -27.54
N THR A 361 -2.58 -30.25 -27.79
CA THR A 361 -2.25 -29.09 -26.92
C THR A 361 -3.04 -29.05 -25.62
N THR A 362 -4.08 -29.88 -25.49
CA THR A 362 -5.05 -29.87 -24.37
C THR A 362 -5.36 -31.25 -23.80
N TYR A 363 -4.84 -32.31 -24.41
CA TYR A 363 -5.04 -33.68 -23.94
C TYR A 363 -4.00 -34.61 -24.55
N PHE A 364 -3.93 -35.82 -24.01
CA PHE A 364 -3.34 -36.96 -24.70
C PHE A 364 -4.27 -38.17 -24.61
N LYS A 365 -3.99 -39.17 -25.43
CA LYS A 365 -4.67 -40.45 -25.40
C LYS A 365 -3.69 -41.57 -25.11
N ILE A 366 -4.17 -42.53 -24.34
CA ILE A 366 -3.35 -43.62 -23.82
C ILE A 366 -4.19 -44.90 -23.73
N LYS A 367 -3.55 -46.03 -23.98
CA LYS A 367 -4.05 -47.37 -23.67
C LYS A 367 -2.92 -48.23 -23.13
N GLN A 368 -3.25 -49.43 -22.69
CA GLN A 368 -2.25 -50.46 -22.41
C GLN A 368 -2.28 -51.54 -23.48
N VAL A 369 -1.11 -52.10 -23.75
CA VAL A 369 -0.85 -53.11 -24.77
C VAL A 369 0.06 -54.19 -24.20
N GLU A 370 0.13 -55.34 -24.88
CA GLU A 370 0.96 -56.48 -24.54
C GLU A 370 1.56 -57.09 -25.82
N SER A 371 2.44 -58.07 -25.65
CA SER A 371 3.08 -58.81 -26.75
C SER A 371 2.05 -59.37 -27.73
N PRO A 372 2.08 -58.96 -29.01
CA PRO A 372 1.18 -59.50 -30.02
C PRO A 372 1.32 -61.01 -30.24
N SER A 373 2.51 -61.58 -29.99
CA SER A 373 2.80 -62.99 -30.22
C SER A 373 2.62 -63.91 -29.01
N LYS A 374 2.77 -63.39 -27.78
CA LYS A 374 2.76 -64.18 -26.53
C LYS A 374 1.81 -63.68 -25.45
N GLY A 375 1.21 -62.50 -25.60
CA GLY A 375 0.14 -62.03 -24.72
C GLY A 375 -1.10 -62.93 -24.75
N ASP A 376 -1.96 -62.80 -23.75
CA ASP A 376 -3.17 -63.62 -23.63
C ASP A 376 -4.42 -62.99 -24.27
N GLY A 377 -4.29 -61.78 -24.81
CA GLY A 377 -5.35 -60.97 -25.41
C GLY A 377 -6.17 -60.17 -24.39
N THR A 378 -5.83 -60.23 -23.11
CA THR A 378 -6.58 -59.63 -22.00
C THR A 378 -5.73 -58.57 -21.29
N ILE A 379 -6.06 -57.30 -21.54
CA ILE A 379 -5.39 -56.18 -20.87
C ILE A 379 -6.07 -55.84 -19.55
N ASP A 380 -5.34 -56.03 -18.45
CA ASP A 380 -5.79 -55.66 -17.12
C ASP A 380 -5.86 -54.14 -16.96
N THR A 381 -6.84 -53.64 -16.21
CA THR A 381 -6.83 -52.22 -15.85
C THR A 381 -5.85 -51.99 -14.69
N THR A 382 -4.76 -51.27 -14.96
CA THR A 382 -3.77 -50.87 -13.93
C THR A 382 -3.58 -49.36 -13.93
N GLN A 383 -2.98 -48.83 -12.86
CA GLN A 383 -2.63 -47.42 -12.82
C GLN A 383 -1.42 -47.16 -13.71
N VAL A 384 -1.41 -46.02 -14.38
CA VAL A 384 -0.27 -45.49 -15.12
C VAL A 384 0.01 -44.10 -14.57
N ALA A 385 1.27 -43.87 -14.19
CA ALA A 385 1.79 -42.56 -13.86
C ALA A 385 2.16 -41.85 -15.16
N TYR A 386 1.82 -40.57 -15.28
CA TYR A 386 2.18 -39.76 -16.44
C TYR A 386 2.77 -38.42 -16.03
N LEU A 387 3.69 -37.94 -16.85
CA LEU A 387 4.31 -36.63 -16.79
C LEU A 387 4.16 -35.98 -18.16
N VAL A 388 3.65 -34.76 -18.16
CA VAL A 388 3.55 -33.89 -19.33
C VAL A 388 4.54 -32.76 -19.16
N LEU A 389 5.37 -32.50 -20.16
CA LEU A 389 6.29 -31.37 -20.16
C LEU A 389 6.17 -30.61 -21.48
N GLU A 390 6.18 -29.30 -21.42
CA GLU A 390 6.26 -28.41 -22.58
C GLU A 390 7.63 -28.56 -23.25
N ASP A 391 7.65 -28.49 -24.57
CA ASP A 391 8.87 -28.42 -25.39
C ASP A 391 9.75 -27.20 -25.06
N GLY A 392 11.06 -27.38 -25.11
CA GLY A 392 12.05 -26.33 -25.04
C GLY A 392 13.06 -26.46 -23.90
N ILE A 393 13.82 -25.39 -23.69
CA ILE A 393 14.83 -25.29 -22.62
C ILE A 393 14.35 -24.27 -21.58
N TYR A 394 14.24 -24.71 -20.34
CA TYR A 394 13.78 -23.90 -19.21
C TYR A 394 14.33 -24.46 -17.90
N TYR A 395 14.10 -23.74 -16.80
CA TYR A 395 14.31 -24.28 -15.47
C TYR A 395 12.98 -24.77 -14.91
N ILE A 396 12.92 -26.03 -14.47
CA ILE A 396 11.85 -26.50 -13.58
C ILE A 396 12.06 -25.85 -12.21
N GLY A 397 10.99 -25.23 -11.72
CA GLY A 397 11.02 -24.31 -10.59
C GLY A 397 12.01 -23.18 -10.82
N THR A 398 13.01 -23.04 -9.94
CA THR A 398 13.99 -21.95 -10.04
C THR A 398 15.31 -22.32 -10.68
N SER A 399 15.68 -23.61 -10.72
CA SER A 399 17.09 -23.99 -10.91
C SER A 399 17.37 -25.34 -11.56
N LEU A 400 16.39 -26.24 -11.72
CA LEU A 400 16.66 -27.51 -12.40
C LEU A 400 16.56 -27.31 -13.90
N LEU A 401 17.71 -27.20 -14.59
CA LEU A 401 17.74 -27.04 -16.03
C LEU A 401 17.11 -28.26 -16.71
N ALA A 402 16.21 -28.03 -17.65
CA ALA A 402 15.54 -29.05 -18.43
C ALA A 402 15.63 -28.71 -19.92
N GLU A 403 15.76 -29.75 -20.74
CA GLU A 403 15.60 -29.73 -22.19
C GLU A 403 14.59 -30.82 -22.55
N VAL A 404 13.51 -30.41 -23.21
CA VAL A 404 12.45 -31.29 -23.67
C VAL A 404 12.27 -31.08 -25.16
N ASP A 405 12.37 -32.14 -25.95
CA ASP A 405 12.25 -32.09 -27.41
C ASP A 405 11.92 -33.50 -27.93
N THR A 406 11.86 -33.66 -29.24
CA THR A 406 11.60 -34.91 -29.94
C THR A 406 12.75 -35.30 -30.86
N THR A 407 12.80 -36.58 -31.18
CA THR A 407 13.61 -37.11 -32.27
C THR A 407 12.79 -38.07 -33.12
N SER A 408 13.03 -38.06 -34.43
CA SER A 408 12.43 -39.05 -35.33
C SER A 408 13.29 -40.31 -35.33
N TRP A 409 12.65 -41.45 -35.17
CA TRP A 409 13.30 -42.75 -35.19
C TRP A 409 12.83 -43.59 -36.38
N LEU A 410 13.72 -44.40 -36.94
CA LEU A 410 13.43 -45.30 -38.07
C LEU A 410 14.16 -46.64 -37.96
N ASN A 411 15.44 -46.61 -37.58
CA ASN A 411 16.33 -47.76 -37.53
C ASN A 411 17.52 -47.45 -36.62
N ASN A 412 17.98 -48.45 -35.84
CA ASN A 412 19.15 -48.37 -34.98
C ASN A 412 19.09 -47.25 -33.93
N TRP A 413 20.07 -47.20 -33.05
CA TRP A 413 20.22 -46.13 -32.08
C TRP A 413 20.39 -44.75 -32.72
N VAL A 414 19.69 -43.76 -32.17
CA VAL A 414 19.84 -42.34 -32.50
C VAL A 414 20.55 -41.65 -31.35
N THR A 415 21.63 -40.91 -31.65
CA THR A 415 22.29 -40.02 -30.69
C THR A 415 21.61 -38.66 -30.74
N VAL A 416 20.98 -38.26 -29.65
CA VAL A 416 20.47 -36.91 -29.46
C VAL A 416 21.52 -36.08 -28.75
N THR A 417 21.82 -34.89 -29.28
CA THR A 417 22.77 -33.95 -28.70
C THR A 417 21.99 -32.85 -27.99
N PHE A 418 22.29 -32.62 -26.71
CA PHE A 418 21.63 -31.60 -25.91
C PHE A 418 22.08 -30.20 -26.34
N SER A 419 21.10 -29.31 -26.49
CA SER A 419 21.31 -27.88 -26.68
C SER A 419 21.52 -27.16 -25.35
N ALA A 420 20.98 -27.69 -24.25
CA ALA A 420 21.14 -27.18 -22.90
C ALA A 420 22.54 -27.51 -22.34
N PRO A 421 23.22 -26.54 -21.71
CA PRO A 421 24.57 -26.74 -21.20
C PRO A 421 24.55 -27.39 -19.81
N PHE A 422 24.23 -28.68 -19.75
CA PHE A 422 24.22 -29.41 -18.48
C PHE A 422 25.63 -29.46 -17.85
N SER A 423 25.71 -29.03 -16.59
CA SER A 423 26.97 -29.04 -15.81
C SER A 423 27.34 -30.42 -15.25
N SER A 424 26.40 -31.36 -15.27
CA SER A 424 26.53 -32.76 -14.84
C SER A 424 25.55 -33.63 -15.63
N THR A 425 25.79 -34.94 -15.69
CA THR A 425 24.92 -35.86 -16.43
C THR A 425 23.47 -35.73 -15.95
N PRO A 426 22.51 -35.37 -16.82
CA PRO A 426 21.11 -35.23 -16.44
C PRO A 426 20.45 -36.60 -16.21
N ALA A 427 19.30 -36.61 -15.53
CA ALA A 427 18.33 -37.69 -15.63
C ALA A 427 17.58 -37.53 -16.95
N VAL A 428 17.36 -38.64 -17.68
CA VAL A 428 16.69 -38.60 -18.99
C VAL A 428 15.53 -39.58 -18.99
N ILE A 429 14.34 -39.10 -19.34
CA ILE A 429 13.19 -39.94 -19.66
C ILE A 429 12.84 -39.78 -21.13
N ALA A 430 12.28 -40.83 -21.75
CA ALA A 430 11.89 -40.82 -23.15
C ALA A 430 10.64 -41.68 -23.35
N ASP A 431 9.80 -41.31 -24.31
CA ASP A 431 8.59 -42.07 -24.63
C ASP A 431 8.13 -41.81 -26.06
N VAL A 432 7.48 -42.80 -26.67
CA VAL A 432 6.91 -42.66 -28.01
C VAL A 432 5.66 -41.77 -27.94
N GLN A 433 5.51 -40.86 -28.90
CA GLN A 433 4.37 -39.92 -28.95
C GLN A 433 3.24 -40.41 -29.86
N GLY A 434 3.16 -41.73 -30.08
CA GLY A 434 2.23 -42.38 -31.00
C GLY A 434 2.67 -43.80 -31.36
N PRO A 435 1.80 -44.58 -32.05
CA PRO A 435 2.16 -45.90 -32.53
C PRO A 435 3.21 -45.83 -33.66
N GLY A 436 4.01 -46.88 -33.77
CA GLY A 436 4.99 -47.02 -34.83
C GLY A 436 4.33 -47.36 -36.16
N THR A 437 4.91 -46.92 -37.27
CA THR A 437 4.37 -47.21 -38.62
C THR A 437 5.41 -47.80 -39.56
N GLN A 438 5.02 -48.83 -40.32
CA GLN A 438 5.85 -49.43 -41.35
C GLN A 438 5.00 -49.58 -42.62
N GLY A 439 5.08 -48.60 -43.52
CA GLY A 439 4.17 -48.52 -44.66
C GLY A 439 2.73 -48.31 -44.20
N SER A 440 1.83 -49.27 -44.46
CA SER A 440 0.45 -49.25 -43.96
C SER A 440 0.26 -49.99 -42.63
N ASN A 441 1.30 -50.65 -42.11
CA ASN A 441 1.23 -51.38 -40.86
C ASN A 441 1.40 -50.42 -39.67
N VAL A 442 0.61 -50.65 -38.63
CA VAL A 442 0.67 -49.92 -37.36
C VAL A 442 1.15 -50.90 -36.29
N HIS A 443 2.15 -50.48 -35.52
CA HIS A 443 2.76 -51.23 -34.43
C HIS A 443 2.46 -50.52 -33.12
N GLU A 444 1.59 -51.12 -32.31
CA GLU A 444 1.08 -50.54 -31.07
C GLU A 444 1.87 -51.00 -29.84
N ASP A 445 2.66 -52.06 -29.97
CA ASP A 445 3.52 -52.66 -28.95
C ASP A 445 4.90 -51.97 -28.90
N ILE A 446 4.97 -50.67 -29.15
CA ILE A 446 6.22 -49.90 -29.28
C ILE A 446 6.43 -48.97 -28.08
N TYR A 447 7.67 -48.84 -27.63
CA TYR A 447 8.09 -47.94 -26.55
C TYR A 447 9.55 -47.49 -26.75
N ALA A 448 10.06 -46.60 -25.89
CA ALA A 448 11.41 -46.05 -26.01
C ALA A 448 12.41 -46.76 -25.10
N ARG A 449 13.63 -47.00 -25.61
CA ARG A 449 14.77 -47.54 -24.86
C ARG A 449 15.95 -46.58 -24.96
N GLY A 450 16.57 -46.25 -23.82
CA GLY A 450 17.65 -45.28 -23.70
C GLY A 450 18.99 -45.91 -23.35
N ASP A 451 20.09 -45.27 -23.76
CA ASP A 451 21.47 -45.69 -23.47
C ASP A 451 22.45 -44.49 -23.47
N GLU A 452 23.67 -44.69 -22.93
CA GLU A 452 24.82 -43.78 -23.03
C GLU A 452 24.53 -42.29 -22.70
N VAL A 453 23.88 -42.03 -21.55
CA VAL A 453 23.64 -40.64 -21.11
C VAL A 453 24.93 -39.97 -20.64
N SER A 454 25.24 -38.82 -21.25
CA SER A 454 26.35 -37.94 -20.89
C SER A 454 25.84 -36.51 -20.60
N THR A 455 26.75 -35.57 -20.33
CA THR A 455 26.39 -34.15 -20.19
C THR A 455 25.95 -33.48 -21.49
N THR A 456 26.24 -34.09 -22.65
CA THR A 456 26.02 -33.46 -23.96
C THR A 456 25.14 -34.27 -24.89
N SER A 457 24.82 -35.51 -24.54
CA SER A 457 24.05 -36.39 -25.40
C SER A 457 23.44 -37.56 -24.62
N TYR A 458 22.45 -38.19 -25.23
CA TYR A 458 22.01 -39.54 -24.89
C TYR A 458 21.67 -40.31 -26.18
N ARG A 459 21.60 -41.63 -26.09
CA ARG A 459 21.13 -42.47 -27.19
C ARG A 459 19.74 -43.00 -26.90
N VAL A 460 18.93 -43.09 -27.94
CA VAL A 460 17.58 -43.64 -27.85
C VAL A 460 17.24 -44.46 -29.08
N GLN A 461 16.45 -45.49 -28.88
CA GLN A 461 15.79 -46.22 -29.95
C GLN A 461 14.34 -46.52 -29.59
N ALA A 462 13.53 -46.79 -30.60
CA ALA A 462 12.26 -47.46 -30.37
C ALA A 462 12.51 -48.97 -30.23
N GLU A 463 11.73 -49.59 -29.37
CA GLU A 463 11.74 -51.02 -29.10
C GLU A 463 10.30 -51.54 -29.17
N ARG A 464 10.13 -52.82 -29.53
CA ARG A 464 8.83 -53.49 -29.48
C ARG A 464 8.86 -54.68 -28.54
N ASP A 465 7.68 -55.08 -28.08
CA ASP A 465 7.53 -56.27 -27.25
C ASP A 465 8.12 -57.52 -27.93
N ASP A 466 7.86 -57.70 -29.23
CA ASP A 466 8.31 -58.90 -29.96
C ASP A 466 9.63 -58.69 -30.74
N ASP A 467 10.25 -57.50 -30.66
CA ASP A 467 11.42 -57.12 -31.47
C ASP A 467 12.23 -55.97 -30.83
N SER A 468 13.42 -56.29 -30.31
CA SER A 468 14.30 -55.33 -29.61
C SER A 468 14.84 -54.19 -30.48
N THR A 469 14.87 -54.36 -31.81
CA THR A 469 15.37 -53.31 -32.73
C THR A 469 14.60 -53.38 -34.06
N PRO A 470 13.35 -52.90 -34.08
CA PRO A 470 12.45 -53.13 -35.19
C PRO A 470 12.87 -52.41 -36.46
N ASN A 471 13.15 -53.15 -37.53
CA ASN A 471 13.65 -52.57 -38.78
C ASN A 471 12.54 -51.88 -39.58
N GLY A 472 12.71 -50.60 -39.89
CA GLY A 472 11.86 -49.83 -40.79
C GLY A 472 10.56 -49.33 -40.16
N VAL A 473 10.42 -49.41 -38.84
CA VAL A 473 9.29 -48.83 -38.11
C VAL A 473 9.61 -47.37 -37.79
N GLN A 474 8.75 -46.46 -38.23
CA GLN A 474 8.87 -45.02 -37.98
C GLN A 474 8.07 -44.62 -36.75
N THR A 475 8.69 -43.85 -35.85
CA THR A 475 8.00 -43.24 -34.71
C THR A 475 8.69 -41.94 -34.29
N THR A 476 7.96 -41.10 -33.55
CA THR A 476 8.51 -39.93 -32.88
C THR A 476 8.70 -40.26 -31.41
N ILE A 477 9.92 -40.07 -30.91
CA ILE A 477 10.28 -40.27 -29.51
C ILE A 477 10.50 -38.89 -28.89
N ALA A 478 9.72 -38.56 -27.86
CA ALA A 478 10.03 -37.40 -27.03
C ALA A 478 11.06 -37.78 -25.97
N TYR A 479 11.82 -36.79 -25.52
CA TYR A 479 12.72 -36.92 -24.38
C TYR A 479 12.68 -35.69 -23.50
N ALA A 480 12.96 -35.90 -22.22
CA ALA A 480 13.23 -34.84 -21.27
C ALA A 480 14.54 -35.14 -20.56
N ALA A 481 15.55 -34.32 -20.82
CA ALA A 481 16.81 -34.31 -20.08
C ALA A 481 16.72 -33.25 -18.98
N ILE A 482 16.84 -33.66 -17.73
CA ILE A 482 16.65 -32.79 -16.56
C ILE A 482 17.85 -32.91 -15.64
N GLN A 483 18.43 -31.78 -15.26
CA GLN A 483 19.51 -31.73 -14.30
C GLN A 483 19.11 -32.44 -13.01
N GLN A 484 19.97 -33.34 -12.53
CA GLN A 484 19.68 -34.09 -11.31
C GLN A 484 19.63 -33.17 -10.09
N GLY A 485 18.60 -33.33 -9.25
CA GLY A 485 18.39 -32.47 -8.09
C GLY A 485 16.95 -32.49 -7.58
N PHE A 486 16.70 -31.61 -6.61
CA PHE A 486 15.37 -31.38 -6.04
C PHE A 486 15.01 -29.89 -6.16
N ASP A 487 13.81 -29.60 -6.66
CA ASP A 487 13.23 -28.27 -6.70
C ASP A 487 12.14 -28.12 -5.64
N ASN A 488 12.21 -27.04 -4.86
CA ASN A 488 11.29 -26.81 -3.74
C ASN A 488 9.92 -26.26 -4.18
N ILE A 489 9.85 -25.54 -5.32
CA ILE A 489 8.58 -24.95 -5.78
C ILE A 489 7.58 -26.05 -6.10
N ASN A 490 8.04 -27.05 -6.84
CA ASN A 490 7.22 -28.14 -7.35
C ASN A 490 7.34 -29.40 -6.50
N SER A 491 8.26 -29.45 -5.53
CA SER A 491 8.72 -30.71 -4.92
C SER A 491 9.16 -31.72 -5.98
N PHE A 492 9.82 -31.24 -7.04
CA PHE A 492 10.19 -32.04 -8.20
C PHE A 492 11.60 -32.61 -7.99
N GLU A 493 11.75 -33.92 -8.11
CA GLU A 493 13.03 -34.61 -8.02
C GLU A 493 13.35 -35.31 -9.34
N ALA A 494 14.59 -35.16 -9.81
CA ALA A 494 15.13 -35.90 -10.95
C ALA A 494 16.45 -36.57 -10.55
N ARG A 495 16.58 -37.87 -10.79
CA ARG A 495 17.76 -38.65 -10.40
C ARG A 495 18.02 -39.79 -11.38
N LYS A 496 19.23 -40.34 -11.30
CA LYS A 496 19.62 -41.60 -11.90
C LYS A 496 19.93 -42.63 -10.80
N THR A 497 19.57 -43.88 -11.01
CA THR A 497 19.98 -45.00 -10.15
C THR A 497 21.45 -45.33 -10.37
N SER A 498 22.05 -46.08 -9.44
CA SER A 498 23.22 -46.89 -9.76
C SER A 498 22.85 -48.02 -10.72
N ASP A 499 23.86 -48.63 -11.33
CA ASP A 499 23.76 -49.86 -12.09
C ASP A 499 23.42 -51.03 -11.15
N SER A 500 22.11 -51.27 -10.97
CA SER A 500 21.60 -52.07 -9.84
C SER A 500 20.14 -52.51 -9.96
N ILE A 501 19.39 -51.98 -10.92
CA ILE A 501 18.01 -52.41 -11.17
C ILE A 501 18.06 -53.72 -11.94
N THR A 502 17.09 -54.61 -11.73
CA THR A 502 16.94 -55.87 -12.47
C THR A 502 15.45 -56.12 -12.75
N ASP A 503 15.13 -57.34 -13.18
CA ASP A 503 13.80 -57.97 -13.14
C ASP A 503 13.23 -58.20 -11.72
N SER A 504 13.76 -57.52 -10.70
CA SER A 504 13.30 -57.61 -9.33
C SER A 504 13.12 -56.22 -8.73
N PHE A 505 12.00 -56.03 -8.04
CA PHE A 505 11.67 -54.74 -7.43
C PHE A 505 12.71 -54.32 -6.39
N THR A 506 13.33 -53.18 -6.67
CA THR A 506 14.29 -52.49 -5.80
C THR A 506 13.64 -51.24 -5.22
N SER A 507 13.77 -51.05 -3.91
CA SER A 507 13.23 -49.86 -3.23
C SER A 507 14.16 -48.66 -3.43
N ILE A 508 13.61 -47.57 -3.97
CA ILE A 508 14.29 -46.30 -4.23
C ILE A 508 13.74 -45.26 -3.25
N THR A 509 14.64 -44.62 -2.50
CA THR A 509 14.27 -43.61 -1.50
C THR A 509 14.41 -42.20 -2.08
N TYR A 510 13.42 -41.34 -1.84
CA TYR A 510 13.48 -39.94 -2.24
C TYR A 510 14.51 -39.16 -1.40
N SER A 511 15.04 -38.07 -1.94
CA SER A 511 15.95 -37.20 -1.16
C SER A 511 15.23 -36.44 -0.05
N THR A 512 13.93 -36.21 -0.20
CA THR A 512 13.06 -35.58 0.79
C THR A 512 11.70 -36.30 0.84
N SER A 513 11.02 -36.22 1.99
CA SER A 513 9.69 -36.82 2.14
C SER A 513 8.60 -35.92 1.53
N TYR A 514 7.69 -36.53 0.78
CA TYR A 514 6.50 -35.87 0.25
C TYR A 514 5.37 -35.80 1.29
N SER A 515 4.41 -34.88 1.11
CA SER A 515 3.19 -34.83 1.92
C SER A 515 2.21 -35.96 1.60
N SER A 516 2.27 -36.50 0.38
CA SER A 516 1.52 -37.65 -0.12
C SER A 516 2.36 -38.40 -1.16
N ALA A 517 2.00 -39.63 -1.51
CA ALA A 517 2.68 -40.37 -2.57
C ALA A 517 2.73 -39.54 -3.88
N PRO A 518 3.93 -39.28 -4.45
CA PRO A 518 4.07 -38.51 -5.68
C PRO A 518 3.72 -39.36 -6.91
N VAL A 519 3.67 -38.72 -8.07
CA VAL A 519 3.77 -39.37 -9.38
C VAL A 519 5.24 -39.75 -9.59
N VAL A 520 5.50 -40.95 -10.11
CA VAL A 520 6.85 -41.40 -10.46
C VAL A 520 6.84 -41.91 -11.89
N VAL A 521 7.73 -41.36 -12.72
CA VAL A 521 8.05 -41.88 -14.05
C VAL A 521 9.53 -42.24 -14.09
N ALA A 522 9.87 -43.26 -14.87
CA ALA A 522 11.20 -43.83 -14.93
C ALA A 522 11.50 -44.33 -16.34
N GLN A 523 12.78 -44.38 -16.69
CA GLN A 523 13.24 -44.77 -18.01
C GLN A 523 14.54 -45.55 -17.89
N LEU A 524 14.65 -46.66 -18.62
CA LEU A 524 15.90 -47.37 -18.80
C LEU A 524 16.87 -46.48 -19.59
N VAL A 525 18.05 -46.21 -19.02
CA VAL A 525 19.05 -45.29 -19.60
C VAL A 525 20.43 -45.92 -19.79
N ARG A 526 20.60 -47.18 -19.40
CA ARG A 526 21.76 -48.01 -19.74
C ARG A 526 21.46 -49.47 -19.47
N GLU A 527 21.89 -50.32 -20.38
CA GLU A 527 21.84 -51.77 -20.24
C GLU A 527 23.15 -52.38 -20.74
N GLU A 528 23.85 -53.12 -19.90
CA GLU A 528 25.17 -53.67 -20.21
C GLU A 528 25.12 -55.15 -20.64
N ASP A 529 24.03 -55.86 -20.32
CA ASP A 529 24.07 -57.32 -20.19
C ASP A 529 23.22 -58.10 -21.22
N ASP A 530 22.11 -57.56 -21.74
CA ASP A 530 21.22 -58.27 -22.69
C ASP A 530 20.62 -57.31 -23.78
N PRO A 531 20.46 -57.74 -25.04
CA PRO A 531 19.66 -57.00 -26.01
C PRO A 531 18.13 -57.10 -25.85
N ASN A 532 17.59 -57.94 -24.97
CA ASN A 532 16.14 -58.19 -24.85
C ASN A 532 15.31 -56.96 -24.48
N SER A 533 14.01 -57.07 -24.75
CA SER A 533 13.02 -56.03 -24.53
C SER A 533 12.74 -55.79 -23.04
N PHE A 534 12.93 -54.57 -22.54
CA PHE A 534 12.85 -54.27 -21.10
C PHE A 534 12.37 -52.84 -20.83
N TYR A 535 11.25 -52.67 -20.11
CA TYR A 535 10.66 -51.35 -19.81
C TYR A 535 10.46 -51.11 -18.31
N ALA A 536 10.47 -49.85 -17.89
CA ALA A 536 10.29 -49.47 -16.50
C ALA A 536 8.90 -49.84 -15.97
N VAL A 537 8.84 -50.35 -14.73
CA VAL A 537 7.61 -50.48 -13.95
C VAL A 537 7.82 -50.01 -12.52
N THR A 538 6.85 -49.27 -11.98
CA THR A 538 6.88 -48.82 -10.59
C THR A 538 5.82 -49.53 -9.74
N ARG A 539 6.08 -49.63 -8.44
CA ARG A 539 5.16 -50.21 -7.46
C ARG A 539 5.35 -49.55 -6.10
N ASP A 540 4.39 -49.74 -5.20
CA ASP A 540 4.46 -49.32 -3.78
C ASP A 540 4.96 -47.88 -3.57
N VAL A 541 4.45 -46.95 -4.38
CA VAL A 541 4.81 -45.54 -4.31
C VAL A 541 4.21 -44.93 -3.03
N THR A 542 5.09 -44.61 -2.08
CA THR A 542 4.76 -43.98 -0.79
C THR A 542 5.23 -42.53 -0.75
N SER A 543 5.14 -41.86 0.39
CA SER A 543 5.70 -40.52 0.57
C SER A 543 7.22 -40.49 0.80
N PHE A 544 7.87 -41.64 0.98
CA PHE A 544 9.30 -41.74 1.33
C PHE A 544 10.11 -42.55 0.32
N ASN A 545 9.47 -43.46 -0.40
CA ASN A 545 10.11 -44.34 -1.37
C ASN A 545 9.10 -44.83 -2.41
N PHE A 546 9.62 -45.52 -3.41
CA PHE A 546 8.87 -46.35 -4.34
C PHE A 546 9.69 -47.60 -4.65
N GLU A 547 9.07 -48.59 -5.29
CA GLU A 547 9.78 -49.74 -5.86
C GLU A 547 9.87 -49.58 -7.38
N LEU A 548 11.04 -49.91 -7.94
CA LEU A 548 11.35 -49.90 -9.37
C LEU A 548 11.90 -51.27 -9.79
N ALA A 549 11.42 -51.77 -10.92
CA ALA A 549 11.99 -52.89 -11.64
C ALA A 549 11.90 -52.58 -13.14
N GLY A 550 12.61 -53.34 -13.97
CA GLY A 550 12.15 -53.49 -15.34
C GLY A 550 11.21 -54.69 -15.46
N GLU A 551 10.36 -54.64 -16.47
CA GLU A 551 9.40 -55.68 -16.83
C GLU A 551 9.66 -56.06 -18.30
N GLU A 552 9.91 -57.35 -18.52
CA GLU A 552 10.03 -57.94 -19.85
C GLU A 552 8.64 -58.32 -20.38
N PRO A 553 8.39 -58.16 -21.69
CA PRO A 553 7.18 -58.64 -22.33
C PRO A 553 7.12 -60.17 -22.37
N ALA A 554 5.94 -60.76 -22.55
CA ALA A 554 5.74 -62.21 -22.55
C ALA A 554 6.56 -63.00 -23.62
N SER A 555 7.06 -62.30 -24.63
CA SER A 555 7.91 -62.79 -25.73
C SER A 555 9.35 -63.05 -25.32
N TRP A 556 9.83 -62.43 -24.24
CA TRP A 556 11.21 -62.47 -23.78
C TRP A 556 11.22 -62.71 -22.26
N ASP A 557 12.04 -63.66 -21.82
CA ASP A 557 12.23 -64.00 -20.39
C ASP A 557 13.71 -64.38 -20.27
N GLY A 558 14.54 -63.34 -20.16
CA GLY A 558 16.00 -63.38 -20.19
C GLY A 558 16.63 -62.82 -18.92
N PRO A 559 17.89 -63.15 -18.64
CA PRO A 559 18.57 -62.67 -17.43
C PRO A 559 18.95 -61.18 -17.56
N HIS A 560 18.33 -60.33 -16.75
CA HIS A 560 18.75 -58.94 -16.51
C HIS A 560 19.53 -58.87 -15.20
N THR A 561 20.85 -58.64 -15.26
CA THR A 561 21.71 -58.73 -14.06
C THR A 561 21.92 -57.41 -13.34
N THR A 562 22.08 -56.29 -14.06
CA THR A 562 22.06 -54.92 -13.53
C THR A 562 21.85 -53.91 -14.66
N GLU A 563 20.94 -52.96 -14.42
CA GLU A 563 20.68 -51.84 -15.32
C GLU A 563 20.62 -50.49 -14.58
N GLU A 564 20.77 -49.40 -15.34
CA GLU A 564 20.60 -48.03 -14.85
C GLU A 564 19.31 -47.40 -15.36
N PHE A 565 18.54 -46.81 -14.44
CA PHE A 565 17.33 -46.06 -14.74
C PHE A 565 17.47 -44.59 -14.35
N SER A 566 16.86 -43.71 -15.13
CA SER A 566 16.50 -42.38 -14.64
C SER A 566 15.09 -42.42 -14.07
N TRP A 567 14.82 -41.58 -13.08
CA TRP A 567 13.48 -41.42 -12.54
C TRP A 567 13.21 -39.98 -12.15
N ILE A 568 11.94 -39.63 -12.20
CA ILE A 568 11.41 -38.34 -11.79
C ILE A 568 10.28 -38.58 -10.81
N SER A 569 10.24 -37.82 -9.72
CA SER A 569 9.10 -37.79 -8.81
C SER A 569 8.60 -36.37 -8.56
N VAL A 570 7.28 -36.20 -8.60
CA VAL A 570 6.62 -34.90 -8.43
C VAL A 570 5.18 -35.11 -7.92
N PRO A 571 4.62 -34.25 -7.06
CA PRO A 571 3.21 -34.32 -6.70
C PRO A 571 2.31 -34.19 -7.94
N GLN A 572 1.10 -34.76 -7.87
CA GLN A 572 0.11 -34.58 -8.91
C GLN A 572 -0.29 -33.09 -9.02
N GLY A 573 -0.38 -32.57 -10.24
CA GLY A 573 -0.76 -31.19 -10.53
C GLY A 573 0.20 -30.46 -11.49
N THR A 574 0.02 -29.15 -11.59
CA THR A 574 0.82 -28.25 -12.44
C THR A 574 2.27 -28.17 -11.97
N ILE A 575 3.19 -28.17 -12.92
CA ILE A 575 4.63 -27.95 -12.72
C ILE A 575 4.96 -26.56 -13.26
N TYR A 576 5.53 -25.72 -12.39
CA TYR A 576 5.95 -24.36 -12.71
C TYR A 576 7.44 -24.31 -13.05
N GLY A 577 7.79 -23.45 -14.00
CA GLY A 577 9.16 -23.20 -14.41
C GLY A 577 9.38 -21.77 -14.85
N ARG A 578 10.65 -21.43 -15.04
CA ARG A 578 11.08 -20.13 -15.58
C ARG A 578 11.88 -20.31 -16.85
N LYS A 579 11.85 -19.28 -17.70
CA LYS A 579 12.58 -19.27 -18.96
C LYS A 579 14.09 -19.38 -18.72
N TYR A 580 14.75 -20.12 -19.61
CA TYR A 580 16.20 -20.22 -19.64
C TYR A 580 16.80 -19.14 -20.54
N VAL A 581 17.89 -18.52 -20.10
CA VAL A 581 18.78 -17.70 -20.91
C VAL A 581 20.19 -17.77 -20.32
N SER A 582 21.21 -17.73 -21.18
CA SER A 582 22.60 -17.60 -20.76
C SER A 582 23.30 -16.60 -21.68
N ASP A 583 23.92 -15.53 -21.18
CA ASP A 583 24.02 -15.15 -19.76
C ASP A 583 22.69 -14.60 -19.18
N GLU A 584 22.47 -14.78 -17.87
CA GLU A 584 21.31 -14.21 -17.18
C GLU A 584 21.38 -12.68 -17.05
N PRO A 585 20.21 -11.98 -17.03
CA PRO A 585 20.18 -10.56 -16.73
C PRO A 585 20.81 -10.24 -15.36
N THR A 586 21.59 -9.18 -15.30
CA THR A 586 22.19 -8.70 -14.05
C THR A 586 21.34 -7.61 -13.42
N ILE A 587 21.29 -7.58 -12.08
CA ILE A 587 20.42 -6.68 -11.31
C ILE A 587 21.25 -5.83 -10.35
N SER A 588 20.92 -4.55 -10.25
CA SER A 588 21.35 -3.68 -9.15
C SER A 588 20.19 -2.85 -8.61
N ILE A 589 20.11 -2.73 -7.29
CA ILE A 589 19.03 -1.99 -6.61
C ILE A 589 19.54 -0.58 -6.29
N GLY A 590 18.81 0.41 -6.78
CA GLY A 590 19.07 1.82 -6.52
C GLY A 590 18.73 2.27 -5.09
N ASN A 591 18.96 3.56 -4.85
CA ASN A 591 18.60 4.19 -3.58
C ASN A 591 17.07 4.20 -3.37
N GLU A 592 16.67 4.26 -2.11
CA GLU A 592 15.27 4.52 -1.79
C GLU A 592 14.90 5.95 -2.18
N GLU A 593 13.74 6.09 -2.80
CA GLU A 593 13.06 7.36 -3.05
C GLU A 593 11.80 7.43 -2.18
N THR A 594 11.47 8.64 -1.73
CA THR A 594 10.22 8.94 -1.01
C THR A 594 9.33 9.81 -1.88
N VAL A 595 8.02 9.55 -1.88
CA VAL A 595 7.05 10.39 -2.58
C VAL A 595 7.07 11.80 -2.01
N LYS A 596 7.06 12.80 -2.89
CA LYS A 596 7.23 14.20 -2.54
C LYS A 596 5.90 14.93 -2.49
N TYR A 597 5.78 15.95 -1.66
CA TYR A 597 4.65 16.87 -1.65
C TYR A 597 4.69 17.84 -2.85
N VAL A 598 3.52 18.30 -3.27
CA VAL A 598 3.37 19.47 -4.15
C VAL A 598 3.88 20.74 -3.46
N SER A 599 4.28 21.77 -4.21
CA SER A 599 4.93 22.96 -3.64
C SER A 599 3.96 23.95 -2.98
N SER A 600 2.68 23.92 -3.34
CA SER A 600 1.65 24.79 -2.77
C SER A 600 0.25 24.23 -2.99
N GLY A 601 -0.68 24.64 -2.15
CA GLY A 601 -2.09 24.28 -2.25
C GLY A 601 -2.94 25.15 -1.33
N THR A 602 -4.26 25.13 -1.55
CA THR A 602 -5.19 26.01 -0.83
C THR A 602 -6.31 25.22 -0.17
N TYR A 603 -6.59 25.54 1.08
CA TYR A 603 -7.80 25.16 1.78
C TYR A 603 -8.66 26.39 2.08
N SER A 604 -9.98 26.25 2.01
CA SER A 604 -10.93 27.28 2.47
C SER A 604 -12.02 26.62 3.29
N SER A 605 -12.40 27.21 4.42
CA SER A 605 -13.46 26.66 5.26
C SER A 605 -14.83 26.72 4.58
N TYR A 606 -15.83 26.16 5.26
CA TYR A 606 -17.22 26.52 5.02
C TYR A 606 -17.48 28.00 5.35
N VAL A 607 -18.60 28.53 4.87
CA VAL A 607 -19.06 29.88 5.24
C VAL A 607 -19.83 29.77 6.54
N LYS A 608 -19.30 30.34 7.62
CA LYS A 608 -19.99 30.41 8.92
C LYS A 608 -20.99 31.55 8.91
N ASP A 609 -22.25 31.26 9.22
CA ASP A 609 -23.25 32.27 9.58
C ASP A 609 -23.10 32.59 11.07
N LEU A 610 -22.69 33.81 11.39
CA LEU A 610 -22.53 34.31 12.77
C LEU A 610 -23.85 34.74 13.41
N THR A 611 -25.00 34.52 12.76
CA THR A 611 -26.37 34.89 13.13
C THR A 611 -26.68 36.39 13.11
N GLN A 612 -25.68 37.23 13.29
CA GLN A 612 -25.77 38.70 13.29
C GLN A 612 -24.52 39.34 12.69
N ASN A 613 -24.66 40.56 12.19
CA ASN A 613 -23.51 41.32 11.69
C ASN A 613 -22.50 41.52 12.82
N SER A 614 -21.25 41.17 12.56
CA SER A 614 -20.19 41.21 13.55
C SER A 614 -18.91 41.81 12.97
N THR A 615 -18.14 42.49 13.80
CA THR A 615 -16.76 42.90 13.50
C THR A 615 -15.83 41.74 13.80
N ILE A 616 -14.97 41.36 12.85
CA ILE A 616 -13.95 40.34 13.05
C ILE A 616 -12.75 40.96 13.74
N THR A 617 -12.33 40.39 14.87
CA THR A 617 -11.36 41.01 15.78
C THR A 617 -9.99 40.38 15.71
N TYR A 618 -9.89 39.06 15.56
CA TYR A 618 -8.60 38.37 15.46
C TYR A 618 -8.74 37.02 14.74
N LEU A 619 -7.62 36.49 14.27
CA LEU A 619 -7.47 35.11 13.83
C LEU A 619 -6.33 34.47 14.60
N GLN A 620 -6.54 33.26 15.10
CA GLN A 620 -5.54 32.44 15.75
C GLN A 620 -5.46 31.09 15.05
N TRP A 621 -4.29 30.48 15.01
CA TRP A 621 -4.11 29.17 14.41
C TRP A 621 -3.21 28.28 15.26
N SER A 622 -3.36 26.96 15.09
CA SER A 622 -2.47 25.95 15.63
C SER A 622 -2.05 24.97 14.53
N GLY A 623 -0.91 24.31 14.73
CA GLY A 623 -0.33 23.38 13.77
C GLY A 623 1.19 23.44 13.79
N SER A 624 1.82 23.06 12.68
CA SER A 624 3.29 23.04 12.59
C SER A 624 3.79 23.54 11.24
N ILE A 625 4.81 24.39 11.30
CA ILE A 625 5.63 24.80 10.16
C ILE A 625 7.10 24.59 10.49
N GLU A 626 7.92 24.36 9.47
CA GLU A 626 9.37 24.46 9.57
C GLU A 626 9.84 25.81 9.00
N THR A 627 10.35 26.67 9.87
CA THR A 627 10.76 28.04 9.54
C THR A 627 11.75 28.09 8.37
N GLY A 628 11.44 28.87 7.35
CA GLY A 628 12.25 29.01 6.14
C GLY A 628 12.04 27.90 5.11
N THR A 629 11.22 26.89 5.43
CA THR A 629 10.94 25.76 4.56
C THR A 629 9.47 25.66 4.16
N THR A 630 8.58 25.58 5.14
CA THR A 630 7.13 25.50 4.93
C THR A 630 6.44 26.72 5.55
N ASP A 631 5.30 27.14 5.00
CA ASP A 631 4.54 28.26 5.53
C ASP A 631 3.05 28.14 5.21
N ILE A 632 2.21 28.86 5.96
CA ILE A 632 0.76 28.96 5.76
C ILE A 632 0.40 30.44 5.72
N THR A 633 -0.21 30.89 4.64
CA THR A 633 -0.73 32.27 4.53
C THR A 633 -2.23 32.29 4.75
N PHE A 634 -2.68 33.11 5.70
CA PHE A 634 -4.08 33.22 6.08
C PHE A 634 -4.77 34.40 5.40
N TYR A 635 -6.02 34.16 5.01
CA TYR A 635 -6.93 35.16 4.48
C TYR A 635 -8.31 34.98 5.11
N ILE A 636 -9.06 36.07 5.21
CA ILE A 636 -10.43 36.06 5.70
C ILE A 636 -11.31 36.93 4.83
N ARG A 637 -12.59 36.58 4.70
CA ARG A 637 -13.59 37.41 4.03
C ARG A 637 -14.91 37.36 4.76
N ALA A 638 -15.64 38.46 4.72
CA ALA A 638 -16.93 38.59 5.39
C ALA A 638 -17.91 39.42 4.56
N SER A 639 -19.21 39.15 4.72
CA SER A 639 -20.29 39.90 4.08
C SER A 639 -21.56 39.89 4.94
N ASN A 640 -22.35 40.96 4.85
CA ASN A 640 -23.69 41.01 5.46
C ASN A 640 -24.71 40.18 4.66
N ASN A 641 -24.48 40.00 3.36
CA ASN A 641 -25.29 39.15 2.48
C ASN A 641 -24.71 37.74 2.48
N SER A 642 -25.59 36.73 2.41
CA SER A 642 -25.18 35.32 2.28
C SER A 642 -24.38 35.11 1.01
N PHE A 643 -23.31 34.32 1.09
CA PHE A 643 -22.53 33.86 -0.04
C PHE A 643 -22.15 32.40 0.16
N THR A 644 -21.78 31.72 -0.92
CA THR A 644 -21.33 30.32 -0.88
C THR A 644 -19.81 30.23 -0.82
N LYS A 645 -19.30 29.10 -0.34
CA LYS A 645 -17.85 28.86 -0.20
C LYS A 645 -17.06 29.00 -1.51
N THR A 646 -17.73 28.88 -2.67
CA THR A 646 -17.14 29.00 -4.02
C THR A 646 -17.29 30.38 -4.66
N ASP A 647 -18.05 31.30 -4.06
CA ASP A 647 -18.27 32.62 -4.65
C ASP A 647 -16.96 33.42 -4.74
N ILE A 648 -16.81 34.25 -5.76
CA ILE A 648 -15.62 35.12 -5.94
C ILE A 648 -15.68 36.42 -5.14
N SER A 649 -16.85 36.75 -4.59
CA SER A 649 -17.14 37.92 -3.74
C SER A 649 -17.82 37.42 -2.46
N PRO A 650 -17.53 38.01 -1.27
CA PRO A 650 -16.63 39.13 -1.00
C PRO A 650 -15.15 38.79 -1.26
N THR A 651 -14.33 39.82 -1.50
CA THR A 651 -12.89 39.67 -1.74
C THR A 651 -12.16 39.21 -0.48
N TRP A 652 -11.09 38.45 -0.65
CA TRP A 652 -10.22 38.01 0.43
C TRP A 652 -9.37 39.16 0.98
N SER A 653 -9.40 39.35 2.30
CA SER A 653 -8.47 40.21 3.04
C SER A 653 -7.30 39.38 3.54
N TYR A 654 -6.07 39.85 3.28
CA TYR A 654 -4.84 39.25 3.80
C TYR A 654 -4.79 39.40 5.33
N VAL A 655 -4.43 38.33 6.03
CA VAL A 655 -4.29 38.31 7.50
C VAL A 655 -2.81 38.33 7.88
N GLY A 656 -2.05 37.34 7.45
CA GLY A 656 -0.67 37.14 7.89
C GLY A 656 -0.15 35.75 7.53
N LYS A 657 1.12 35.49 7.83
CA LYS A 657 1.75 34.18 7.66
C LYS A 657 1.96 33.50 8.98
N ALA A 658 1.88 32.17 8.99
CA ALA A 658 2.22 31.33 10.14
C ALA A 658 3.63 31.62 10.69
N SER A 659 4.57 32.02 9.81
CA SER A 659 5.91 32.47 10.22
C SER A 659 5.94 33.74 11.07
N ASP A 660 4.90 34.57 11.01
CA ASP A 660 4.84 35.88 11.66
C ASP A 660 4.25 35.78 13.08
N GLY A 661 3.57 34.68 13.42
CA GLY A 661 2.98 34.43 14.73
C GLY A 661 1.82 33.45 14.71
N THR A 662 1.29 33.13 15.89
CA THR A 662 0.13 32.23 16.07
C THR A 662 -1.19 32.95 16.20
N GLN A 663 -1.18 34.28 16.38
CA GLN A 663 -2.37 35.12 16.52
C GLN A 663 -2.17 36.46 15.81
N PHE A 664 -3.21 36.91 15.10
CA PHE A 664 -3.23 38.12 14.30
C PHE A 664 -4.38 39.02 14.73
N ASP A 665 -4.09 40.27 15.07
CA ASP A 665 -5.10 41.30 15.33
C ASP A 665 -5.68 41.84 14.01
N LEU A 666 -6.99 41.73 13.84
CA LEU A 666 -7.71 42.10 12.63
C LEU A 666 -8.55 43.38 12.80
N GLN A 667 -8.54 44.01 13.97
CA GLN A 667 -9.35 45.21 14.22
C GLN A 667 -9.02 46.35 13.25
N SER A 668 -7.74 46.47 12.89
CA SER A 668 -7.27 47.47 11.91
C SER A 668 -7.76 47.23 10.48
N LEU A 669 -8.18 46.01 10.14
CA LEU A 669 -8.68 45.64 8.81
C LEU A 669 -10.16 45.99 8.63
N ASN A 670 -10.87 46.37 9.71
CA ASN A 670 -12.28 46.76 9.72
C ASN A 670 -13.20 45.77 8.97
N ILE A 671 -12.99 44.47 9.20
CA ILE A 671 -13.72 43.40 8.52
C ILE A 671 -15.05 43.20 9.23
N ILE A 672 -16.16 43.46 8.53
CA ILE A 672 -17.51 43.39 9.08
C ILE A 672 -18.36 42.46 8.20
N GLY A 673 -19.07 41.53 8.84
CA GLY A 673 -20.03 40.67 8.14
C GLY A 673 -20.78 39.73 9.07
N ARG A 674 -21.88 39.18 8.57
CA ARG A 674 -22.61 38.07 9.20
C ARG A 674 -22.09 36.72 8.71
N TYR A 675 -21.79 36.62 7.42
CA TYR A 675 -21.26 35.41 6.80
C TYR A 675 -19.75 35.55 6.67
N VAL A 676 -18.99 34.58 7.17
CA VAL A 676 -17.52 34.64 7.26
C VAL A 676 -16.89 33.38 6.71
N GLN A 677 -15.77 33.50 6.02
CA GLN A 677 -14.99 32.37 5.54
C GLN A 677 -13.50 32.64 5.70
N LEU A 678 -12.74 31.60 6.06
CA LEU A 678 -11.28 31.64 6.13
C LEU A 678 -10.66 30.86 4.96
N LYS A 679 -9.45 31.24 4.57
CA LYS A 679 -8.63 30.56 3.58
C LYS A 679 -7.20 30.46 4.08
N ALA A 680 -6.60 29.28 3.89
CA ALA A 680 -5.21 28.99 4.19
C ALA A 680 -4.51 28.54 2.90
N GLU A 681 -3.41 29.23 2.55
CA GLU A 681 -2.55 28.86 1.43
C GLU A 681 -1.27 28.23 2.00
N LEU A 682 -1.14 26.92 1.82
CA LEU A 682 -0.01 26.13 2.27
C LEU A 682 1.10 26.17 1.22
N SER A 683 2.35 26.24 1.64
CA SER A 683 3.50 26.24 0.74
C SER A 683 4.73 25.54 1.32
N THR A 684 5.59 25.00 0.46
CA THR A 684 6.89 24.45 0.81
C THR A 684 7.93 24.71 -0.28
N ASN A 685 9.17 24.99 0.11
CA ASN A 685 10.34 24.99 -0.79
C ASN A 685 11.16 23.69 -0.70
N ASP A 686 10.81 22.77 0.23
CA ASP A 686 11.35 21.42 0.35
C ASP A 686 10.20 20.43 0.23
N ASN A 687 10.12 19.77 -0.93
CA ASN A 687 9.03 18.84 -1.22
C ASN A 687 9.08 17.52 -0.45
N THR A 688 10.01 17.35 0.49
CA THR A 688 9.96 16.26 1.48
C THR A 688 9.13 16.62 2.72
N LYS A 689 8.71 17.88 2.85
CA LYS A 689 8.03 18.44 4.02
C LYS A 689 6.73 19.14 3.61
N THR A 690 5.80 19.22 4.55
CA THR A 690 4.48 19.83 4.36
C THR A 690 4.10 20.59 5.63
N PRO A 691 3.55 21.82 5.55
CA PRO A 691 3.00 22.48 6.72
C PRO A 691 1.73 21.75 7.17
N ILE A 692 1.45 21.76 8.47
CA ILE A 692 0.26 21.16 9.08
C ILE A 692 -0.60 22.30 9.61
N LEU A 693 -1.81 22.43 9.09
CA LEU A 693 -2.87 23.25 9.67
C LEU A 693 -3.76 22.37 10.53
N ASP A 694 -3.75 22.59 11.84
CA ASP A 694 -4.46 21.77 12.82
C ASP A 694 -5.74 22.48 13.29
N GLU A 695 -5.63 23.77 13.64
CA GLU A 695 -6.78 24.58 14.06
C GLU A 695 -6.74 25.97 13.45
N VAL A 696 -7.91 26.52 13.14
CA VAL A 696 -8.10 27.97 12.97
C VAL A 696 -9.27 28.47 13.79
N THR A 697 -8.98 29.44 14.65
CA THR A 697 -9.90 30.20 15.49
C THR A 697 -10.12 31.60 14.89
N VAL A 698 -11.37 32.04 14.76
CA VAL A 698 -11.73 33.41 14.39
C VAL A 698 -12.51 34.07 15.51
N GLY A 699 -12.02 35.19 16.05
CA GLY A 699 -12.72 36.02 17.02
C GLY A 699 -13.57 37.11 16.36
N TYR A 700 -14.77 37.34 16.88
CA TYR A 700 -15.71 38.35 16.39
C TYR A 700 -16.56 38.99 17.49
N LYS A 701 -16.96 40.24 17.29
CA LYS A 701 -17.84 41.01 18.17
C LYS A 701 -19.12 41.42 17.44
N PRO A 702 -20.31 41.10 17.97
CA PRO A 702 -21.58 41.55 17.42
C PRO A 702 -21.70 43.07 17.35
N ILE A 703 -22.30 43.58 16.27
CA ILE A 703 -22.66 44.99 16.12
C ILE A 703 -24.13 45.14 16.54
N SER A 704 -24.37 45.99 17.55
CA SER A 704 -25.68 46.30 18.12
C SER A 704 -26.52 47.23 17.25
#